data_AF-A0A482VSE0-F1
#
_entry.id   AF-A0A482VSE0-F1
#
_cell.length_a   1.000
_cell.length_b   1.000
_cell.length_c   1.000
_cell.angle_alpha   90.00
_cell.angle_beta   90.00
_cell.angle_gamma   90.00
#
_symmetry.space_group_name_H-M   'P 1'
#
loop_
_entity.id
_entity.type
_entity.pdbx_description
1 polymer ?
#
loop_
_entity_poly.entity_id
_entity_poly.type
_entity_poly.pdbx_seq_one_letter_code
_entity_poly.pdbx_strand_id
1 'polypeptide(L)'
;MEIDYLTTDHLVGFDKYKYSCKDTGPLSIYVMHPFWNWLVQFCPKWVAPNLMTFSGFLFAVLTFILFTWKDYYFYASDPDHPDFPSLPKWTFIAAAIFLFLAYTLDGIDGKQARRTGSSGPLGELFDHGLDSFTAGLITLAAYSLFGRGPKYSIIPFRMFFILWNVLFNFYLSHWEKYNTGVLFLPWGYDFSMWGTILAFLLGGVAGHESWQFILPGGITTGLMFEILLYSMALLTNVPVVLYNIYTSYKERTGYMRTFSEAIRPLVPVTIFFLITLSWILLSPSNILERDPRVIFFIISTIFSNLSCRLIVAQMSNTRCDIFNWLLVPASFCIIISILMKNPSFEVASTYILCLFTTVAHVHYGTCVIDIKTVLNNNKIEVKSKFDAEFRRFSVEKDLQARFEDFRSLLERLHRLRDIAFLVSYIDPSDQDLLPINNDDNLRRALLNAKPLLRVIIQRKGDSLEELNGYGTIKPRNLISSILGGTPGRTKTLAISNPHDFRQVSSIIDVDIVPETCRRVRLLKHGSDKPLGFYIRDGTSVRVTQSGLEKIPGIFISRLVPGGLAESTGLLAVNDEVLEVNGIEVAGKTLDQVTDMMVANSSNLIITVKPANQRTVAPVRRGSFSRNSQLSSGSQQSHTTGCSDPEDKYDQDEIVDLTGATTLDETHSSEDGILHL
;
A
#
# COMPACT_ATOMS: atom_id res chain seq x y z
N MET A 1 22.65 -17.82 -7.46
CA MET A 1 22.82 -16.51 -8.12
C MET A 1 21.40 -16.00 -8.29
N GLU A 2 20.94 -15.08 -7.44
CA GLU A 2 19.62 -14.48 -7.61
C GLU A 2 19.64 -13.69 -8.93
N ILE A 3 18.71 -14.01 -9.84
CA ILE A 3 18.59 -13.33 -11.13
C ILE A 3 17.57 -12.20 -10.95
N ASP A 4 18.04 -10.96 -11.02
CA ASP A 4 17.16 -9.79 -11.02
C ASP A 4 16.55 -9.59 -12.42
N TYR A 5 15.26 -9.90 -12.54
CA TYR A 5 14.50 -9.67 -13.79
C TYR A 5 13.97 -8.24 -13.92
N LEU A 6 13.90 -7.50 -12.81
CA LEU A 6 13.42 -6.12 -12.77
C LEU A 6 14.61 -5.18 -12.60
N THR A 7 14.69 -4.16 -13.45
CA THR A 7 15.70 -3.12 -13.34
C THR A 7 15.27 -2.04 -12.34
N THR A 8 16.20 -1.21 -11.90
CA THR A 8 15.88 -0.04 -11.05
C THR A 8 14.85 0.87 -11.71
N ASP A 9 14.91 1.04 -13.04
CA ASP A 9 13.93 1.83 -13.79
C ASP A 9 12.53 1.22 -13.75
N HIS A 10 12.43 -0.12 -13.75
CA HIS A 10 11.14 -0.81 -13.57
C HIS A 10 10.54 -0.49 -12.20
N LEU A 11 11.35 -0.60 -11.15
CA LEU A 11 10.91 -0.34 -9.77
C LEU A 11 10.46 1.11 -9.59
N VAL A 12 11.25 2.08 -10.04
CA VAL A 12 10.90 3.51 -9.99
C VAL A 12 9.65 3.82 -10.83
N GLY A 13 9.46 3.10 -11.93
CA GLY A 13 8.26 3.19 -12.75
C GLY A 13 7.01 2.72 -12.01
N PHE A 14 7.09 1.58 -11.31
CA PHE A 14 5.98 1.05 -10.51
C PHE A 14 5.55 2.00 -9.38
N ASP A 15 6.47 2.70 -8.73
CA ASP A 15 6.13 3.67 -7.68
C ASP A 15 5.30 4.86 -8.20
N LYS A 16 5.44 5.19 -9.48
CA LYS A 16 4.69 6.27 -10.14
C LYS A 16 3.43 5.77 -10.83
N TYR A 17 3.24 4.46 -10.89
CA TYR A 17 2.16 3.86 -11.64
C TYR A 17 0.81 4.14 -10.98
N LYS A 18 -0.16 4.51 -11.82
CA LYS A 18 -1.57 4.62 -11.44
C LYS A 18 -2.39 3.79 -12.39
N TYR A 19 -3.24 2.93 -11.81
CA TYR A 19 -4.16 2.14 -12.59
C TYR A 19 -5.11 3.04 -13.39
N SER A 20 -5.23 2.73 -14.68
CA SER A 20 -6.15 3.40 -15.59
C SER A 20 -6.69 2.38 -16.59
N CYS A 21 -7.99 2.13 -16.52
CA CYS A 21 -8.70 1.26 -17.43
C CYS A 21 -9.99 1.92 -17.90
N LYS A 22 -10.43 1.58 -19.12
CA LYS A 22 -11.73 1.96 -19.64
C LYS A 22 -12.43 0.73 -20.20
N ASP A 23 -13.63 0.51 -19.69
CA ASP A 23 -14.52 -0.54 -20.15
C ASP A 23 -15.69 0.08 -20.90
N THR A 24 -16.00 -0.47 -22.08
CA THR A 24 -17.14 -0.06 -22.90
C THR A 24 -17.99 -1.25 -23.33
N GLY A 25 -17.68 -2.45 -22.82
CA GLY A 25 -18.35 -3.69 -23.20
C GLY A 25 -19.79 -3.70 -22.71
N PRO A 26 -20.78 -3.95 -23.58
CA PRO A 26 -22.18 -3.96 -23.16
C PRO A 26 -22.46 -5.08 -22.15
N LEU A 27 -21.91 -6.29 -22.37
CA LEU A 27 -22.05 -7.40 -21.43
C LEU A 27 -21.37 -7.07 -20.09
N SER A 28 -20.17 -6.48 -20.13
CA SER A 28 -19.46 -6.05 -18.94
C SER A 28 -20.28 -5.04 -18.12
N ILE A 29 -20.66 -3.92 -18.74
CA ILE A 29 -21.28 -2.77 -18.05
C ILE A 29 -22.65 -3.13 -17.50
N TYR A 30 -23.50 -3.79 -18.29
CA TYR A 30 -24.91 -3.98 -17.94
C TYR A 30 -25.18 -5.26 -17.16
N VAL A 31 -24.28 -6.26 -17.21
CA VAL A 31 -24.50 -7.56 -16.56
C VAL A 31 -23.37 -7.86 -15.56
N MET A 32 -22.13 -7.87 -16.02
CA MET A 32 -21.02 -8.38 -15.21
C MET A 32 -20.65 -7.44 -14.08
N HIS A 33 -20.51 -6.14 -14.33
CA HIS A 33 -20.20 -5.18 -13.27
C HIS A 33 -21.25 -5.16 -12.17
N PRO A 34 -22.56 -5.11 -12.44
CA PRO A 34 -23.61 -5.28 -11.43
C PRO A 34 -23.49 -6.59 -10.67
N PHE A 35 -23.34 -7.72 -11.37
CA PHE A 35 -23.17 -9.04 -10.76
C PHE A 35 -21.96 -9.09 -9.82
N TRP A 36 -20.80 -8.65 -10.28
CA TRP A 36 -19.56 -8.61 -9.51
C TRP A 36 -19.61 -7.62 -8.33
N ASN A 37 -20.25 -6.47 -8.50
CA ASN A 37 -20.46 -5.49 -7.42
C ASN A 37 -21.37 -6.03 -6.32
N TRP A 38 -22.37 -6.84 -6.69
CA TRP A 38 -23.20 -7.55 -5.74
C TRP A 38 -22.42 -8.68 -5.07
N LEU A 39 -21.75 -9.54 -5.86
CA LEU A 39 -21.08 -10.73 -5.37
C LEU A 39 -19.91 -10.42 -4.43
N VAL A 40 -19.11 -9.39 -4.75
CA VAL A 40 -17.95 -9.03 -3.92
C VAL A 40 -18.36 -8.72 -2.49
N GLN A 41 -19.59 -8.23 -2.25
CA GLN A 41 -20.07 -7.89 -0.91
C GLN A 41 -20.05 -9.08 0.06
N PHE A 42 -20.25 -10.30 -0.46
CA PHE A 42 -20.18 -11.55 0.29
C PHE A 42 -18.76 -12.05 0.53
N CYS A 43 -17.76 -11.51 -0.18
CA CYS A 43 -16.35 -11.86 0.03
C CYS A 43 -15.85 -11.27 1.36
N PRO A 44 -15.37 -12.10 2.31
CA PRO A 44 -14.82 -11.61 3.57
C PRO A 44 -13.62 -10.69 3.36
N LYS A 45 -13.50 -9.62 4.15
CA LYS A 45 -12.42 -8.63 4.00
C LYS A 45 -11.01 -9.18 4.29
N TRP A 46 -10.90 -10.33 4.97
CA TRP A 46 -9.62 -11.00 5.22
C TRP A 46 -9.10 -11.78 4.01
N VAL A 47 -9.93 -12.01 2.99
CA VAL A 47 -9.50 -12.66 1.74
C VAL A 47 -8.72 -11.63 0.92
N ALA A 48 -7.44 -11.92 0.71
CA ALA A 48 -6.56 -11.10 -0.11
C ALA A 48 -6.97 -11.16 -1.60
N PRO A 49 -7.00 -10.04 -2.33
CA PRO A 49 -7.33 -10.02 -3.76
C PRO A 49 -6.47 -10.96 -4.61
N ASN A 50 -5.15 -10.93 -4.42
CA ASN A 50 -4.23 -11.80 -5.17
C ASN A 50 -4.50 -13.31 -4.92
N LEU A 51 -5.05 -13.68 -3.76
CA LEU A 51 -5.45 -15.07 -3.53
C LEU A 51 -6.66 -15.43 -4.41
N MET A 52 -7.57 -14.49 -4.66
CA MET A 52 -8.71 -14.67 -5.55
C MET A 52 -8.26 -14.85 -6.99
N THR A 53 -7.40 -13.96 -7.48
CA THR A 53 -6.75 -14.05 -8.80
C THR A 53 -6.06 -15.41 -8.97
N PHE A 54 -5.23 -15.81 -8.00
CA PHE A 54 -4.51 -17.08 -8.05
C PHE A 54 -5.46 -18.29 -8.03
N SER A 55 -6.52 -18.23 -7.21
CA SER A 55 -7.53 -19.29 -7.16
C SER A 55 -8.28 -19.40 -8.49
N GLY A 56 -8.60 -18.27 -9.12
CA GLY A 56 -9.21 -18.24 -10.45
C GLY A 56 -8.30 -18.88 -11.50
N PHE A 57 -7.03 -18.51 -11.51
CA PHE A 57 -6.00 -19.14 -12.34
C PHE A 57 -5.91 -20.66 -12.11
N LEU A 58 -5.93 -21.12 -10.86
CA LEU A 58 -5.90 -22.56 -10.54
C LEU A 58 -7.10 -23.30 -11.13
N PHE A 59 -8.30 -22.71 -11.16
CA PHE A 59 -9.45 -23.33 -11.82
C PHE A 59 -9.27 -23.44 -13.35
N ALA A 60 -8.66 -22.45 -13.99
CA ALA A 60 -8.28 -22.54 -15.41
C ALA A 60 -7.25 -23.66 -15.66
N VAL A 61 -6.24 -23.78 -14.79
CA VAL A 61 -5.25 -24.88 -14.82
C VAL A 61 -5.90 -26.24 -14.58
N LEU A 62 -6.80 -26.36 -13.62
CA LEU A 62 -7.55 -27.59 -13.34
C LEU A 62 -8.40 -28.02 -14.54
N THR A 63 -9.03 -27.04 -15.22
CA THR A 63 -9.77 -27.31 -16.46
C THR A 63 -8.86 -27.85 -17.56
N PHE A 64 -7.68 -27.25 -17.74
CA PHE A 64 -6.69 -27.76 -18.68
C PHE A 64 -6.18 -29.16 -18.32
N ILE A 65 -5.86 -29.41 -17.04
CA ILE A 65 -5.39 -30.72 -16.55
C ILE A 65 -6.48 -31.78 -16.76
N LEU A 66 -7.75 -31.45 -16.48
CA LEU A 66 -8.88 -32.36 -16.65
C LEU A 66 -8.94 -32.89 -18.10
N PHE A 67 -8.90 -31.99 -19.10
CA PHE A 67 -8.90 -32.40 -20.50
C PHE A 67 -7.58 -33.01 -20.96
N THR A 68 -6.45 -32.63 -20.37
CA THR A 68 -5.16 -33.26 -20.67
C THR A 68 -5.15 -34.71 -20.22
N TRP A 69 -5.74 -35.00 -19.06
CA TRP A 69 -5.87 -36.36 -18.54
C TRP A 69 -6.89 -37.19 -19.33
N LYS A 70 -8.02 -36.59 -19.73
CA LYS A 70 -9.12 -37.31 -20.38
C LYS A 70 -9.03 -37.41 -21.90
N ASP A 71 -8.43 -36.43 -22.56
CA ASP A 71 -8.40 -36.30 -24.02
C ASP A 71 -7.10 -35.65 -24.49
N TYR A 72 -5.97 -36.30 -24.17
CA TYR A 72 -4.65 -35.74 -24.46
C TYR A 72 -4.47 -35.34 -25.94
N TYR A 73 -4.97 -36.15 -26.88
CA TYR A 73 -4.76 -35.98 -28.32
C TYR A 73 -5.89 -35.22 -29.06
N PHE A 74 -6.93 -34.78 -28.35
CA PHE A 74 -8.14 -34.15 -28.90
C PHE A 74 -9.03 -35.05 -29.78
N TYR A 75 -8.97 -36.37 -29.57
CA TYR A 75 -9.76 -37.35 -30.33
C TYR A 75 -11.05 -37.76 -29.63
N ALA A 76 -11.20 -37.53 -28.32
CA ALA A 76 -12.31 -38.08 -27.55
C ALA A 76 -13.69 -37.50 -27.95
N SER A 77 -13.72 -36.35 -28.60
CA SER A 77 -14.94 -35.71 -29.13
C SER A 77 -15.08 -35.85 -30.66
N ASP A 78 -14.16 -36.56 -31.32
CA ASP A 78 -14.16 -36.79 -32.76
C ASP A 78 -14.91 -38.09 -33.10
N PRO A 79 -16.02 -38.03 -33.85
CA PRO A 79 -16.82 -39.21 -34.16
C PRO A 79 -16.15 -40.19 -35.12
N ASP A 80 -15.10 -39.76 -35.85
CA ASP A 80 -14.39 -40.63 -36.79
C ASP A 80 -13.25 -41.42 -36.09
N HIS A 81 -13.05 -41.22 -34.78
CA HIS A 81 -12.04 -41.90 -33.96
C HIS A 81 -12.66 -42.63 -32.75
N PRO A 82 -13.51 -43.65 -32.97
CA PRO A 82 -14.20 -44.38 -31.89
C PRO A 82 -13.26 -45.19 -30.98
N ASP A 83 -12.02 -45.40 -31.40
CA ASP A 83 -10.97 -46.05 -30.59
C ASP A 83 -10.61 -45.25 -29.33
N PHE A 84 -10.91 -43.94 -29.32
CA PHE A 84 -10.76 -43.09 -28.15
C PHE A 84 -12.07 -43.02 -27.36
N PRO A 85 -12.04 -43.26 -26.04
CA PRO A 85 -13.25 -43.24 -25.24
C PRO A 85 -13.85 -41.85 -25.18
N SER A 86 -15.15 -41.74 -25.46
CA SER A 86 -15.86 -40.46 -25.39
C SER A 86 -15.83 -39.85 -23.99
N LEU A 87 -15.77 -38.52 -23.95
CA LEU A 87 -15.73 -37.78 -22.69
C LEU A 87 -17.03 -37.92 -21.90
N PRO A 88 -16.99 -38.32 -20.62
CA PRO A 88 -18.16 -38.33 -19.77
C PRO A 88 -18.76 -36.92 -19.62
N LYS A 89 -20.08 -36.82 -19.63
CA LYS A 89 -20.84 -35.57 -19.47
C LYS A 89 -20.40 -34.69 -18.29
N TRP A 90 -20.08 -35.30 -17.15
CA TRP A 90 -19.63 -34.57 -15.96
C TRP A 90 -18.33 -33.79 -16.20
N THR A 91 -17.48 -34.22 -17.15
CA THR A 91 -16.22 -33.55 -17.49
C THR A 91 -16.48 -32.13 -17.97
N PHE A 92 -17.50 -31.95 -18.81
CA PHE A 92 -17.89 -30.64 -19.34
C PHE A 92 -18.63 -29.80 -18.29
N ILE A 93 -19.44 -30.41 -17.43
CA ILE A 93 -20.05 -29.72 -16.29
C ILE A 93 -18.98 -29.19 -15.33
N ALA A 94 -17.98 -30.01 -15.00
CA ALA A 94 -16.86 -29.60 -14.17
C ALA A 94 -16.06 -28.46 -14.81
N ALA A 95 -15.76 -28.55 -16.11
CA ALA A 95 -15.09 -27.49 -16.87
C ALA A 95 -15.90 -26.18 -16.88
N ALA A 96 -17.22 -26.24 -17.06
CA ALA A 96 -18.07 -25.06 -16.98
C ALA A 96 -18.06 -24.40 -15.60
N ILE A 97 -18.14 -25.19 -14.53
CA ILE A 97 -18.08 -24.69 -13.14
C ILE A 97 -16.72 -24.07 -12.87
N PHE A 98 -15.62 -24.75 -13.21
CA PHE A 98 -14.27 -24.23 -13.01
C PHE A 98 -14.03 -22.95 -13.80
N LEU A 99 -14.46 -22.89 -15.07
CA LEU A 99 -14.31 -21.69 -15.87
C LEU A 99 -15.18 -20.53 -15.36
N PHE A 100 -16.40 -20.81 -14.91
CA PHE A 100 -17.25 -19.81 -14.27
C PHE A 100 -16.62 -19.26 -12.98
N LEU A 101 -16.06 -20.14 -12.14
CA LEU A 101 -15.34 -19.72 -10.93
C LEU A 101 -14.08 -18.93 -11.27
N ALA A 102 -13.30 -19.37 -12.27
CA ALA A 102 -12.10 -18.68 -12.75
C ALA A 102 -12.43 -17.24 -13.14
N TYR A 103 -13.37 -17.09 -14.08
CA TYR A 103 -13.81 -15.79 -14.59
C TYR A 103 -14.48 -14.91 -13.53
N THR A 104 -15.20 -15.52 -12.58
CA THR A 104 -15.86 -14.77 -11.52
C THR A 104 -14.86 -14.25 -10.48
N LEU A 105 -13.90 -15.07 -10.06
CA LEU A 105 -12.88 -14.68 -9.08
C LEU A 105 -11.96 -13.60 -9.62
N ASP A 106 -11.59 -13.71 -10.89
CA ASP A 106 -10.89 -12.70 -11.68
C ASP A 106 -11.67 -11.37 -11.67
N GLY A 107 -12.92 -11.36 -12.13
CA GLY A 107 -13.69 -10.12 -12.22
C GLY A 107 -14.02 -9.40 -10.90
N ILE A 108 -13.93 -10.09 -9.75
CA ILE A 108 -14.16 -9.47 -8.42
C ILE A 108 -12.89 -9.10 -7.68
N ASP A 109 -11.70 -9.50 -8.12
CA ASP A 109 -10.45 -9.30 -7.37
C ASP A 109 -10.10 -7.81 -7.22
N GLY A 110 -10.22 -7.01 -8.28
CA GLY A 110 -9.94 -5.57 -8.27
C GLY A 110 -11.02 -4.82 -7.49
N LYS A 111 -12.25 -5.35 -7.47
CA LYS A 111 -13.32 -4.83 -6.61
C LYS A 111 -13.00 -5.09 -5.14
N GLN A 112 -12.49 -6.28 -4.82
CA GLN A 112 -12.02 -6.60 -3.49
C GLN A 112 -10.83 -5.72 -3.09
N ALA A 113 -9.86 -5.52 -3.99
CA ALA A 113 -8.69 -4.67 -3.75
C ALA A 113 -9.07 -3.23 -3.41
N ARG A 114 -10.08 -2.69 -4.08
CA ARG A 114 -10.67 -1.38 -3.75
C ARG A 114 -11.35 -1.39 -2.37
N ARG A 115 -12.11 -2.44 -2.02
CA ARG A 115 -12.79 -2.57 -0.71
C ARG A 115 -11.81 -2.72 0.46
N THR A 116 -10.66 -3.36 0.24
CA THR A 116 -9.63 -3.60 1.27
C THR A 116 -8.51 -2.56 1.28
N GLY A 117 -8.52 -1.61 0.34
CA GLY A 117 -7.46 -0.60 0.22
C GLY A 117 -6.10 -1.19 -0.20
N SER A 118 -6.10 -2.35 -0.87
CA SER A 118 -4.89 -3.07 -1.27
C SER A 118 -4.65 -3.05 -2.79
N SER A 119 -5.23 -2.06 -3.49
CA SER A 119 -4.96 -1.83 -4.92
C SER A 119 -3.51 -1.37 -5.12
N GLY A 120 -2.79 -2.00 -6.05
CA GLY A 120 -1.42 -1.62 -6.37
C GLY A 120 -0.91 -2.23 -7.68
N PRO A 121 0.23 -1.74 -8.21
CA PRO A 121 0.82 -2.22 -9.46
C PRO A 121 1.13 -3.71 -9.42
N LEU A 122 1.55 -4.24 -8.26
CA LEU A 122 1.84 -5.67 -8.12
C LEU A 122 0.60 -6.55 -8.32
N GLY A 123 -0.57 -6.13 -7.81
CA GLY A 123 -1.81 -6.89 -7.95
C GLY A 123 -2.24 -7.00 -9.40
N GLU A 124 -2.17 -5.89 -10.14
CA GLU A 124 -2.49 -5.88 -11.56
C GLU A 124 -1.47 -6.61 -12.44
N LEU A 125 -0.18 -6.50 -12.13
CA LEU A 125 0.86 -7.28 -12.81
C LEU A 125 0.64 -8.78 -12.61
N PHE A 126 0.21 -9.18 -11.41
CA PHE A 126 -0.10 -10.56 -11.10
C PHE A 126 -1.34 -11.04 -11.86
N ASP A 127 -2.41 -10.25 -11.84
CA ASP A 127 -3.67 -10.48 -12.56
C ASP A 127 -3.46 -10.69 -14.06
N HIS A 128 -3.03 -9.65 -14.77
CA HIS A 128 -2.81 -9.73 -16.21
C HIS A 128 -1.69 -10.71 -16.61
N GLY A 129 -0.72 -10.93 -15.71
CA GLY A 129 0.31 -11.94 -15.90
C GLY A 129 -0.29 -13.35 -15.98
N LEU A 130 -1.19 -13.69 -15.06
CA LEU A 130 -1.89 -14.98 -15.06
C LEU A 130 -2.91 -15.08 -16.20
N ASP A 131 -3.62 -14.00 -16.53
CA ASP A 131 -4.55 -13.95 -17.67
C ASP A 131 -3.88 -14.31 -18.99
N SER A 132 -2.65 -13.81 -19.18
CA SER A 132 -1.89 -14.11 -20.40
C SER A 132 -1.63 -15.60 -20.58
N PHE A 133 -1.60 -16.37 -19.48
CA PHE A 133 -1.46 -17.82 -19.51
C PHE A 133 -2.81 -18.53 -19.65
N THR A 134 -3.82 -18.10 -18.91
CA THR A 134 -5.18 -18.69 -18.96
C THR A 134 -5.80 -18.57 -20.36
N ALA A 135 -5.52 -17.48 -21.08
CA ALA A 135 -5.97 -17.29 -22.47
C ALA A 135 -5.63 -18.48 -23.37
N GLY A 136 -4.42 -19.04 -23.23
CA GLY A 136 -4.02 -20.27 -23.91
C GLY A 136 -4.74 -21.49 -23.35
N LEU A 137 -4.65 -21.72 -22.04
CA LEU A 137 -5.18 -22.93 -21.38
C LEU A 137 -6.67 -23.15 -21.64
N ILE A 138 -7.48 -22.09 -21.55
CA ILE A 138 -8.93 -22.13 -21.79
C ILE A 138 -9.21 -22.45 -23.27
N THR A 139 -8.45 -21.86 -24.19
CA THR A 139 -8.56 -22.13 -25.63
C THR A 139 -8.28 -23.60 -25.95
N LEU A 140 -7.28 -24.21 -25.31
CA LEU A 140 -6.97 -25.65 -25.47
C LEU A 140 -8.06 -26.54 -24.85
N ALA A 141 -8.62 -26.14 -23.70
CA ALA A 141 -9.74 -26.85 -23.11
C ALA A 141 -10.97 -26.82 -24.04
N ALA A 142 -11.29 -25.65 -24.61
CA ALA A 142 -12.39 -25.48 -25.55
C ALA A 142 -12.22 -26.36 -26.80
N TYR A 143 -11.00 -26.54 -27.30
CA TYR A 143 -10.75 -27.43 -28.45
C TYR A 143 -11.10 -28.90 -28.16
N SER A 144 -10.95 -29.35 -26.92
CA SER A 144 -11.33 -30.72 -26.51
C SER A 144 -12.85 -30.95 -26.57
N LEU A 145 -13.67 -29.89 -26.53
CA LEU A 145 -15.12 -29.99 -26.69
C LEU A 145 -15.53 -30.39 -28.10
N PHE A 146 -14.82 -29.86 -29.11
CA PHE A 146 -15.15 -30.09 -30.52
C PHE A 146 -14.36 -31.26 -31.12
N GLY A 147 -13.21 -31.60 -30.54
CA GLY A 147 -12.28 -32.57 -31.09
C GLY A 147 -11.49 -32.00 -32.28
N ARG A 148 -10.65 -32.84 -32.89
CA ARG A 148 -9.74 -32.44 -33.99
C ARG A 148 -10.12 -32.95 -35.38
N GLY A 149 -11.26 -33.62 -35.50
CA GLY A 149 -11.72 -34.22 -36.75
C GLY A 149 -12.26 -33.20 -37.75
N PRO A 150 -11.99 -33.34 -39.06
CA PRO A 150 -12.41 -32.38 -40.08
C PRO A 150 -13.94 -32.40 -40.36
N LYS A 151 -14.66 -33.43 -39.91
CA LYS A 151 -16.07 -33.65 -40.23
C LYS A 151 -17.00 -32.62 -39.58
N TYR A 152 -16.81 -32.35 -38.30
CA TYR A 152 -17.60 -31.37 -37.55
C TYR A 152 -16.76 -30.31 -36.85
N SER A 153 -15.45 -30.54 -36.70
CA SER A 153 -14.51 -29.62 -36.06
C SER A 153 -13.50 -29.08 -37.09
N ILE A 154 -12.34 -28.64 -36.61
CA ILE A 154 -11.21 -28.17 -37.39
C ILE A 154 -9.97 -29.01 -37.08
N ILE A 155 -9.07 -29.11 -38.05
CA ILE A 155 -7.79 -29.80 -37.88
C ILE A 155 -6.80 -28.99 -37.03
N PRO A 156 -5.80 -29.63 -36.38
CA PRO A 156 -4.80 -28.96 -35.55
C PRO A 156 -4.09 -27.79 -36.22
N PHE A 157 -3.81 -27.87 -37.52
CA PHE A 157 -3.20 -26.76 -38.27
C PHE A 157 -4.05 -25.48 -38.30
N ARG A 158 -5.38 -25.60 -38.39
CA ARG A 158 -6.28 -24.44 -38.32
C ARG A 158 -6.39 -23.94 -36.88
N MET A 159 -6.48 -24.86 -35.92
CA MET A 159 -6.49 -24.54 -34.51
C MET A 159 -5.23 -23.77 -34.06
N PHE A 160 -4.06 -24.06 -34.66
CA PHE A 160 -2.82 -23.31 -34.43
C PHE A 160 -2.98 -21.80 -34.71
N PHE A 161 -3.60 -21.43 -35.83
CA PHE A 161 -3.85 -20.02 -36.14
C PHE A 161 -4.96 -19.39 -35.31
N ILE A 162 -5.92 -20.19 -34.83
CA ILE A 162 -6.92 -19.72 -33.86
C ILE A 162 -6.25 -19.42 -32.52
N LEU A 163 -5.37 -20.30 -32.04
CA LEU A 163 -4.61 -20.05 -30.82
C LEU A 163 -3.78 -18.76 -30.97
N TRP A 164 -3.07 -18.58 -32.08
CA TRP A 164 -2.38 -17.32 -32.37
C TRP A 164 -3.31 -16.12 -32.34
N ASN A 165 -4.51 -16.23 -32.92
CA ASN A 165 -5.48 -15.16 -32.92
C ASN A 165 -5.88 -14.79 -31.49
N VAL A 166 -6.26 -15.75 -30.65
CA VAL A 166 -6.66 -15.49 -29.25
C VAL A 166 -5.53 -14.83 -28.48
N LEU A 167 -4.32 -15.39 -28.56
CA LEU A 167 -3.14 -14.85 -27.87
C LEU A 167 -2.81 -13.44 -28.38
N PHE A 168 -2.80 -13.22 -29.70
CA PHE A 168 -2.49 -11.91 -30.27
C PHE A 168 -3.53 -10.85 -29.89
N ASN A 169 -4.82 -11.21 -29.80
CA ASN A 169 -5.84 -10.27 -29.32
C ASN A 169 -5.58 -9.79 -27.90
N PHE A 170 -5.18 -10.70 -27.00
CA PHE A 170 -4.76 -10.33 -25.64
C PHE A 170 -3.54 -9.39 -25.66
N TYR A 171 -2.55 -9.70 -26.51
CA TYR A 171 -1.34 -8.87 -26.69
C TYR A 171 -1.67 -7.45 -27.17
N LEU A 172 -2.64 -7.31 -28.07
CA LEU A 172 -2.99 -6.02 -28.68
C LEU A 172 -3.57 -5.03 -27.66
N SER A 173 -4.38 -5.48 -26.70
CA SER A 173 -4.89 -4.60 -25.62
C SER A 173 -3.76 -4.06 -24.73
N HIS A 174 -2.70 -4.85 -24.57
CA HIS A 174 -1.50 -4.44 -23.84
C HIS A 174 -0.60 -3.54 -24.69
N TRP A 175 -0.50 -3.81 -25.99
CA TRP A 175 0.18 -2.91 -26.92
C TRP A 175 -0.52 -1.54 -27.00
N GLU A 176 -1.84 -1.51 -26.95
CA GLU A 176 -2.63 -0.30 -26.83
C GLU A 176 -2.26 0.48 -25.58
N LYS A 177 -2.35 -0.15 -24.39
CA LYS A 177 -2.00 0.49 -23.13
C LYS A 177 -0.56 0.97 -23.08
N TYR A 178 0.37 0.20 -23.64
CA TYR A 178 1.76 0.63 -23.78
C TYR A 178 1.83 1.99 -24.47
N ASN A 179 1.04 2.25 -25.51
CA ASN A 179 1.04 3.51 -26.25
C ASN A 179 0.19 4.62 -25.62
N THR A 180 -0.98 4.30 -25.08
CA THR A 180 -1.98 5.27 -24.61
C THR A 180 -1.92 5.56 -23.11
N GLY A 181 -1.35 4.64 -22.30
CA GLY A 181 -1.40 4.68 -20.84
C GLY A 181 -2.72 4.23 -20.23
N VAL A 182 -3.70 3.81 -21.04
CA VAL A 182 -5.03 3.37 -20.61
C VAL A 182 -5.31 1.98 -21.15
N LEU A 183 -5.68 1.04 -20.27
CA LEU A 183 -6.09 -0.29 -20.68
C LEU A 183 -7.55 -0.27 -21.13
N PHE A 184 -7.82 -0.60 -22.39
CA PHE A 184 -9.18 -0.80 -22.86
C PHE A 184 -9.53 -2.28 -22.82
N LEU A 185 -10.64 -2.61 -22.16
CA LEU A 185 -11.11 -3.99 -22.09
C LEU A 185 -11.85 -4.36 -23.39
N PRO A 186 -11.40 -5.40 -24.11
CA PRO A 186 -12.02 -5.80 -25.37
C PRO A 186 -13.37 -6.47 -25.10
N TRP A 187 -14.40 -6.06 -25.85
CA TRP A 187 -15.76 -6.60 -25.69
C TRP A 187 -15.81 -8.12 -25.88
N GLY A 188 -14.96 -8.63 -26.76
CA GLY A 188 -14.89 -10.06 -27.06
C GLY A 188 -14.51 -10.93 -25.87
N TYR A 189 -13.84 -10.38 -24.85
CA TYR A 189 -13.42 -11.17 -23.68
C TYR A 189 -14.61 -11.77 -22.94
N ASP A 190 -15.53 -10.96 -22.45
CA ASP A 190 -16.69 -11.45 -21.67
C ASP A 190 -17.60 -12.36 -22.50
N PHE A 191 -17.83 -12.02 -23.77
CA PHE A 191 -18.61 -12.85 -24.68
C PHE A 191 -17.95 -14.20 -24.91
N SER A 192 -16.62 -14.25 -25.04
CA SER A 192 -15.88 -15.50 -25.20
C SER A 192 -15.92 -16.37 -23.94
N MET A 193 -15.81 -15.76 -22.75
CA MET A 193 -15.87 -16.48 -21.49
C MET A 193 -17.25 -17.11 -21.27
N TRP A 194 -18.32 -16.32 -21.38
CA TRP A 194 -19.69 -16.85 -21.29
C TRP A 194 -20.02 -17.83 -22.40
N GLY A 195 -19.60 -17.55 -23.64
CA GLY A 195 -19.77 -18.45 -24.77
C GLY A 195 -19.14 -19.81 -24.51
N THR A 196 -17.93 -19.84 -23.96
CA THR A 196 -17.22 -21.08 -23.63
C THR A 196 -17.85 -21.81 -22.44
N ILE A 197 -18.25 -21.09 -21.38
CA ILE A 197 -18.96 -21.67 -20.22
C ILE A 197 -20.27 -22.32 -20.67
N LEU A 198 -21.09 -21.61 -21.46
CA LEU A 198 -22.34 -22.13 -22.01
C LEU A 198 -22.09 -23.31 -22.95
N ALA A 199 -21.00 -23.27 -23.72
CA ALA A 199 -20.65 -24.36 -24.61
C ALA A 199 -20.35 -25.66 -23.85
N PHE A 200 -19.58 -25.55 -22.76
CA PHE A 200 -19.33 -26.66 -21.85
C PHE A 200 -20.59 -27.11 -21.10
N LEU A 201 -21.46 -26.19 -20.65
CA LEU A 201 -22.73 -26.57 -20.02
C LEU A 201 -23.60 -27.38 -20.96
N LEU A 202 -23.72 -26.96 -22.23
CA LEU A 202 -24.47 -27.71 -23.23
C LEU A 202 -23.84 -29.09 -23.48
N GLY A 203 -22.51 -29.15 -23.63
CA GLY A 203 -21.78 -30.41 -23.76
C GLY A 203 -21.95 -31.33 -22.54
N GLY A 204 -22.14 -30.77 -21.36
CA GLY A 204 -22.37 -31.53 -20.13
C GLY A 204 -23.80 -32.03 -19.96
N VAL A 205 -24.80 -31.29 -20.42
CA VAL A 205 -26.22 -31.71 -20.34
C VAL A 205 -26.58 -32.63 -21.51
N ALA A 206 -26.34 -32.17 -22.74
CA ALA A 206 -26.70 -32.88 -23.96
C ALA A 206 -25.66 -33.94 -24.35
N GLY A 207 -24.37 -33.72 -24.03
CA GLY A 207 -23.25 -34.50 -24.55
C GLY A 207 -22.48 -33.69 -25.60
N HIS A 208 -21.21 -34.02 -25.84
CA HIS A 208 -20.38 -33.32 -26.85
C HIS A 208 -20.96 -33.45 -28.28
N GLU A 209 -21.74 -34.50 -28.54
CA GLU A 209 -22.48 -34.75 -29.78
C GLU A 209 -23.42 -33.59 -30.15
N SER A 210 -23.86 -32.78 -29.18
CA SER A 210 -24.67 -31.58 -29.48
C SER A 210 -23.92 -30.54 -30.32
N TRP A 211 -22.59 -30.64 -30.38
CA TRP A 211 -21.72 -29.80 -31.20
C TRP A 211 -21.34 -30.45 -32.54
N GLN A 212 -21.93 -31.60 -32.88
CA GLN A 212 -21.67 -32.34 -34.11
C GLN A 212 -22.77 -32.10 -35.14
N PHE A 213 -22.91 -30.84 -35.58
CA PHE A 213 -23.88 -30.45 -36.61
C PHE A 213 -23.26 -29.60 -37.72
N ILE A 214 -24.01 -29.47 -38.82
CA ILE A 214 -23.66 -28.68 -39.99
C ILE A 214 -24.81 -27.70 -40.25
N LEU A 215 -24.49 -26.41 -40.29
CA LEU A 215 -25.43 -25.34 -40.61
C LEU A 215 -25.68 -25.26 -42.13
N PRO A 216 -26.77 -24.59 -42.57
CA PRO A 216 -27.03 -24.33 -43.98
C PRO A 216 -25.81 -23.73 -44.70
N GLY A 217 -25.55 -24.18 -45.93
CA GLY A 217 -24.35 -23.80 -46.68
C GLY A 217 -23.10 -24.65 -46.39
N GLY A 218 -23.24 -25.74 -45.63
CA GLY A 218 -22.13 -26.66 -45.36
C GLY A 218 -21.17 -26.18 -44.28
N ILE A 219 -21.60 -25.24 -43.44
CA ILE A 219 -20.78 -24.67 -42.37
C ILE A 219 -20.75 -25.66 -41.20
N THR A 220 -19.63 -26.34 -41.01
CA THR A 220 -19.41 -27.22 -39.86
C THR A 220 -19.35 -26.39 -38.57
N THR A 221 -19.60 -27.05 -37.44
CA THR A 221 -19.53 -26.39 -36.13
C THR A 221 -18.14 -25.79 -35.88
N GLY A 222 -17.07 -26.51 -36.19
CA GLY A 222 -15.69 -26.02 -36.11
C GLY A 222 -15.45 -24.78 -36.97
N LEU A 223 -15.95 -24.77 -38.22
CA LEU A 223 -15.83 -23.59 -39.09
C LEU A 223 -16.63 -22.40 -38.55
N MET A 224 -17.81 -22.63 -37.97
CA MET A 224 -18.59 -21.59 -37.30
C MET A 224 -17.79 -20.96 -36.15
N PHE A 225 -17.15 -21.76 -35.29
CA PHE A 225 -16.32 -21.26 -34.20
C PHE A 225 -15.09 -20.50 -34.70
N GLU A 226 -14.42 -21.00 -35.74
CA GLU A 226 -13.29 -20.31 -36.36
C GLU A 226 -13.69 -18.95 -36.93
N ILE A 227 -14.79 -18.88 -37.68
CA ILE A 227 -15.35 -17.62 -38.19
C ILE A 227 -15.69 -16.68 -37.04
N LEU A 228 -16.32 -17.18 -35.99
CA LEU A 228 -16.71 -16.38 -34.82
C LEU A 228 -15.49 -15.74 -34.15
N LEU A 229 -14.43 -16.53 -33.87
CA LEU A 229 -13.22 -16.05 -33.21
C LEU A 229 -12.47 -15.01 -34.05
N TYR A 230 -12.29 -15.26 -35.36
CA TYR A 230 -11.68 -14.27 -36.25
C TYR A 230 -12.53 -13.00 -36.41
N SER A 231 -13.84 -13.15 -36.54
CA SER A 231 -14.74 -11.99 -36.70
C SER A 231 -14.74 -11.13 -35.45
N MET A 232 -14.74 -11.73 -34.26
CA MET A 232 -14.64 -10.99 -32.99
C MET A 232 -13.34 -10.19 -32.92
N ALA A 233 -12.21 -10.79 -33.30
CA ALA A 233 -10.92 -10.09 -33.37
C ALA A 233 -10.95 -8.90 -34.34
N LEU A 234 -11.44 -9.12 -35.57
CA LEU A 234 -11.42 -8.15 -36.65
C LEU A 234 -12.45 -7.03 -36.50
N LEU A 235 -13.57 -7.27 -35.81
CA LEU A 235 -14.63 -6.29 -35.63
C LEU A 235 -14.49 -5.50 -34.32
N THR A 236 -14.08 -6.17 -33.23
CA THR A 236 -14.20 -5.58 -31.88
C THR A 236 -12.88 -5.22 -31.22
N ASN A 237 -11.74 -5.77 -31.67
CA ASN A 237 -10.45 -5.52 -31.03
C ASN A 237 -9.49 -4.75 -31.94
N VAL A 238 -9.08 -5.32 -33.08
CA VAL A 238 -8.04 -4.73 -33.93
C VAL A 238 -8.36 -3.28 -34.36
N PRO A 239 -9.56 -2.96 -34.90
CA PRO A 239 -9.87 -1.60 -35.29
C PRO A 239 -9.96 -0.64 -34.11
N VAL A 240 -10.47 -1.12 -32.96
CA VAL A 240 -10.64 -0.32 -31.74
C VAL A 240 -9.28 0.07 -31.17
N VAL A 241 -8.35 -0.90 -31.06
CA VAL A 241 -6.97 -0.66 -30.62
C VAL A 241 -6.29 0.38 -31.52
N LEU A 242 -6.38 0.23 -32.85
CA LEU A 242 -5.79 1.18 -33.80
C LEU A 242 -6.42 2.57 -33.70
N TYR A 243 -7.75 2.63 -33.56
CA TYR A 243 -8.50 3.88 -33.41
C TYR A 243 -8.16 4.60 -32.10
N ASN A 244 -8.03 3.87 -31.00
CA ASN A 244 -7.70 4.43 -29.70
C ASN A 244 -6.26 4.95 -29.64
N ILE A 245 -5.30 4.22 -30.22
CA ILE A 245 -3.92 4.71 -30.37
C ILE A 245 -3.92 5.98 -31.23
N TYR A 246 -4.59 5.96 -32.39
CA TYR A 246 -4.69 7.13 -33.27
C TYR A 246 -5.30 8.34 -32.56
N THR A 247 -6.43 8.15 -31.88
CA THR A 247 -7.16 9.22 -31.17
C THR A 247 -6.32 9.77 -30.04
N SER A 248 -5.68 8.89 -29.25
CA SER A 248 -4.76 9.29 -28.18
C SER A 248 -3.62 10.17 -28.68
N TYR A 249 -3.06 9.86 -29.85
CA TYR A 249 -1.99 10.63 -30.51
C TYR A 249 -2.48 11.95 -31.10
N LYS A 250 -3.67 11.95 -31.69
CA LYS A 250 -4.31 13.16 -32.21
C LYS A 250 -4.63 14.16 -31.09
N GLU A 251 -5.14 13.66 -29.98
CA GLU A 251 -5.57 14.46 -28.82
C GLU A 251 -4.44 14.73 -27.82
N ARG A 252 -3.25 14.14 -28.03
CA ARG A 252 -2.06 14.26 -27.17
C ARG A 252 -2.30 13.81 -25.72
N THR A 253 -3.10 12.77 -25.54
CA THR A 253 -3.42 12.20 -24.22
C THR A 253 -2.53 11.04 -23.82
N GLY A 254 -1.92 10.34 -24.79
CA GLY A 254 -1.02 9.22 -24.55
C GLY A 254 0.44 9.62 -24.35
N TYR A 255 1.35 8.65 -24.46
CA TYR A 255 2.78 8.87 -24.23
C TYR A 255 3.54 9.50 -25.41
N MET A 256 2.90 9.67 -26.56
CA MET A 256 3.47 10.30 -27.76
C MET A 256 4.81 9.70 -28.22
N ARG A 257 4.94 8.37 -28.13
CA ARG A 257 6.13 7.66 -28.61
C ARG A 257 6.31 7.83 -30.12
N THR A 258 7.55 7.89 -30.59
CA THR A 258 7.83 7.81 -32.03
C THR A 258 7.28 6.51 -32.62
N PHE A 259 7.00 6.49 -33.92
CA PHE A 259 6.44 5.30 -34.58
C PHE A 259 7.26 4.03 -34.28
N SER A 260 8.59 4.12 -34.34
CA SER A 260 9.50 3.01 -34.02
C SER A 260 9.32 2.49 -32.59
N GLU A 261 9.23 3.39 -31.61
CA GLU A 261 9.02 2.99 -30.21
C GLU A 261 7.59 2.49 -29.96
N ALA A 262 6.60 3.01 -30.69
CA ALA A 262 5.21 2.59 -30.59
C ALA A 262 4.99 1.15 -31.08
N ILE A 263 5.62 0.75 -32.19
CA ILE A 263 5.50 -0.61 -32.75
C ILE A 263 6.46 -1.62 -32.11
N ARG A 264 7.41 -1.16 -31.29
CA ARG A 264 8.47 -1.99 -30.70
C ARG A 264 7.96 -3.25 -29.99
N PRO A 265 6.84 -3.24 -29.23
CA PRO A 265 6.28 -4.46 -28.64
C PRO A 265 5.86 -5.53 -29.65
N LEU A 266 5.60 -5.17 -30.91
CA LEU A 266 5.17 -6.14 -31.94
C LEU A 266 6.34 -6.98 -32.48
N VAL A 267 7.59 -6.53 -32.29
CA VAL A 267 8.80 -7.24 -32.76
C VAL A 267 8.95 -8.63 -32.12
N PRO A 268 8.98 -8.79 -30.78
CA PRO A 268 9.20 -10.09 -30.15
C PRO A 268 8.09 -11.11 -30.49
N VAL A 269 6.82 -10.68 -30.52
CA VAL A 269 5.69 -11.56 -30.87
C VAL A 269 5.74 -11.98 -32.35
N THR A 270 6.17 -11.08 -33.25
CA THR A 270 6.36 -11.42 -34.67
C THR A 270 7.47 -12.46 -34.85
N ILE A 271 8.61 -12.28 -34.18
CA ILE A 271 9.72 -13.24 -34.21
C ILE A 271 9.25 -14.60 -33.66
N PHE A 272 8.51 -14.60 -32.55
CA PHE A 272 7.93 -15.80 -31.96
C PHE A 272 6.98 -16.54 -32.93
N PHE A 273 6.10 -15.83 -33.61
CA PHE A 273 5.22 -16.40 -34.63
C PHE A 273 6.00 -16.98 -35.81
N LEU A 274 7.02 -16.28 -36.31
CA LEU A 274 7.88 -16.81 -37.39
C LEU A 274 8.61 -18.09 -36.97
N ILE A 275 9.15 -18.15 -35.76
CA ILE A 275 9.84 -19.34 -35.23
C ILE A 275 8.87 -20.51 -35.11
N THR A 276 7.70 -20.30 -34.49
CA THR A 276 6.73 -21.37 -34.27
C THR A 276 6.09 -21.85 -35.57
N LEU A 277 5.82 -20.97 -36.54
CA LEU A 277 5.38 -21.37 -37.88
C LEU A 277 6.44 -22.18 -38.61
N SER A 278 7.71 -21.76 -38.54
CA SER A 278 8.82 -22.50 -39.13
C SER A 278 8.94 -23.91 -38.53
N TRP A 279 8.71 -24.04 -37.23
CA TRP A 279 8.66 -25.35 -36.57
C TRP A 279 7.55 -26.23 -37.15
N ILE A 280 6.32 -25.71 -37.22
CA ILE A 280 5.18 -26.50 -37.71
C ILE A 280 5.37 -26.92 -39.17
N LEU A 281 5.82 -26.00 -40.04
CA LEU A 281 5.97 -26.25 -41.47
C LEU A 281 7.15 -27.19 -41.81
N LEU A 282 8.21 -27.17 -41.01
CA LEU A 282 9.44 -27.92 -41.29
C LEU A 282 9.63 -29.14 -40.37
N SER A 283 8.64 -29.44 -39.52
CA SER A 283 8.69 -30.51 -38.54
C SER A 283 8.92 -31.90 -39.18
N PRO A 284 10.04 -32.60 -38.87
CA PRO A 284 10.29 -33.95 -39.37
C PRO A 284 9.28 -35.01 -38.92
N SER A 285 8.67 -34.85 -37.74
CA SER A 285 7.71 -35.80 -37.16
C SER A 285 6.24 -35.44 -37.42
N ASN A 286 5.98 -34.33 -38.13
CA ASN A 286 4.67 -33.70 -38.20
C ASN A 286 4.10 -33.48 -36.78
N ILE A 287 4.90 -32.81 -35.93
CA ILE A 287 4.72 -32.75 -34.48
C ILE A 287 3.36 -32.16 -34.08
N LEU A 288 2.82 -31.24 -34.88
CA LEU A 288 1.51 -30.64 -34.61
C LEU A 288 0.39 -31.67 -34.71
N GLU A 289 0.41 -32.54 -35.72
CA GLU A 289 -0.58 -33.60 -35.83
C GLU A 289 -0.30 -34.74 -34.83
N ARG A 290 0.98 -35.03 -34.57
CA ARG A 290 1.38 -36.11 -33.66
C ARG A 290 1.06 -35.80 -32.19
N ASP A 291 1.40 -34.61 -31.72
CA ASP A 291 1.31 -34.20 -30.31
C ASP A 291 0.88 -32.72 -30.19
N PRO A 292 -0.36 -32.39 -30.60
CA PRO A 292 -0.83 -31.00 -30.66
C PRO A 292 -0.84 -30.31 -29.29
N ARG A 293 -1.16 -31.05 -28.22
CA ARG A 293 -1.39 -30.46 -26.89
C ARG A 293 -0.12 -29.87 -26.29
N VAL A 294 1.00 -30.60 -26.35
CA VAL A 294 2.29 -30.09 -25.85
C VAL A 294 2.76 -28.88 -26.66
N ILE A 295 2.56 -28.89 -27.98
CA ILE A 295 2.90 -27.77 -28.86
C ILE A 295 2.11 -26.52 -28.49
N PHE A 296 0.79 -26.64 -28.40
CA PHE A 296 -0.08 -25.54 -28.02
C PHE A 296 0.23 -25.01 -26.61
N PHE A 297 0.59 -25.89 -25.68
CA PHE A 297 0.98 -25.51 -24.33
C PHE A 297 2.33 -24.76 -24.30
N ILE A 298 3.34 -25.21 -25.04
CA ILE A 298 4.63 -24.50 -25.19
C ILE A 298 4.39 -23.10 -25.78
N ILE A 299 3.59 -23.01 -26.84
CA ILE A 299 3.26 -21.74 -27.49
C ILE A 299 2.60 -20.79 -26.48
N SER A 300 1.61 -21.28 -25.73
CA SER A 300 0.91 -20.49 -24.71
C SER A 300 1.85 -20.03 -23.59
N THR A 301 2.75 -20.90 -23.13
CA THR A 301 3.72 -20.60 -22.05
C THR A 301 4.74 -19.55 -22.47
N ILE A 302 5.35 -19.70 -23.66
CA ILE A 302 6.31 -18.72 -24.18
C ILE A 302 5.59 -17.38 -24.42
N PHE A 303 4.40 -17.42 -25.03
CA PHE A 303 3.62 -16.21 -25.29
C PHE A 303 3.24 -15.48 -23.99
N SER A 304 2.85 -16.20 -22.94
CA SER A 304 2.59 -15.60 -21.63
C SER A 304 3.83 -14.89 -21.08
N ASN A 305 5.03 -15.47 -21.24
CA ASN A 305 6.27 -14.77 -20.87
C ASN A 305 6.51 -13.48 -21.67
N LEU A 306 6.23 -13.48 -22.98
CA LEU A 306 6.30 -12.26 -23.80
C LEU A 306 5.31 -11.20 -23.29
N SER A 307 4.09 -11.62 -22.97
CA SER A 307 3.03 -10.74 -22.45
C SER A 307 3.41 -10.14 -21.10
N CYS A 308 3.92 -10.92 -20.16
CA CYS A 308 4.37 -10.40 -18.86
C CYS A 308 5.46 -9.34 -19.01
N ARG A 309 6.40 -9.51 -19.94
CA ARG A 309 7.43 -8.48 -20.21
C ARG A 309 6.83 -7.19 -20.76
N LEU A 310 5.84 -7.28 -21.64
CA LEU A 310 5.10 -6.11 -22.10
C LEU A 310 4.31 -5.45 -20.97
N ILE A 311 3.65 -6.25 -20.12
CA ILE A 311 2.92 -5.78 -18.93
C ILE A 311 3.84 -5.02 -17.98
N VAL A 312 5.03 -5.55 -17.70
CA VAL A 312 6.05 -4.84 -16.91
C VAL A 312 6.39 -3.51 -17.58
N ALA A 313 6.77 -3.53 -18.86
CA ALA A 313 7.20 -2.32 -19.56
C ALA A 313 6.13 -1.23 -19.64
N GLN A 314 4.87 -1.57 -19.89
CA GLN A 314 3.77 -0.61 -19.92
C GLN A 314 3.47 -0.02 -18.54
N MET A 315 3.57 -0.81 -17.46
CA MET A 315 3.25 -0.37 -16.10
C MET A 315 4.38 0.46 -15.50
N SER A 316 5.64 0.12 -15.78
CA SER A 316 6.79 0.93 -15.36
C SER A 316 7.10 2.08 -16.32
N ASN A 317 6.36 2.20 -17.43
CA ASN A 317 6.64 3.15 -18.51
C ASN A 317 8.10 3.08 -19.00
N THR A 318 8.65 1.88 -19.09
CA THR A 318 9.99 1.63 -19.63
C THR A 318 9.90 1.13 -21.06
N ARG A 319 11.06 1.06 -21.71
CA ARG A 319 11.15 0.60 -23.09
C ARG A 319 10.98 -0.92 -23.14
N CYS A 320 10.03 -1.41 -23.95
CA CYS A 320 9.81 -2.84 -24.14
C CYS A 320 11.05 -3.55 -24.73
N ASP A 321 11.37 -4.76 -24.27
CA ASP A 321 12.43 -5.56 -24.88
C ASP A 321 12.03 -6.02 -26.29
N ILE A 322 12.97 -5.97 -27.24
CA ILE A 322 12.78 -6.52 -28.59
C ILE A 322 13.06 -8.02 -28.68
N PHE A 323 13.69 -8.57 -27.64
CA PHE A 323 14.17 -9.94 -27.61
C PHE A 323 13.68 -10.64 -26.35
N ASN A 324 13.15 -11.85 -26.51
CA ASN A 324 12.78 -12.71 -25.39
C ASN A 324 13.74 -13.90 -25.31
N TRP A 325 14.39 -14.07 -24.17
CA TRP A 325 15.40 -15.11 -23.95
C TRP A 325 14.87 -16.54 -24.06
N LEU A 326 13.57 -16.79 -23.85
CA LEU A 326 12.97 -18.12 -24.07
C LEU A 326 12.94 -18.52 -25.55
N LEU A 327 13.05 -17.56 -26.47
CA LEU A 327 13.13 -17.85 -27.90
C LEU A 327 14.46 -18.48 -28.30
N VAL A 328 15.54 -18.31 -27.53
CA VAL A 328 16.86 -18.94 -27.80
C VAL A 328 16.78 -20.47 -27.70
N PRO A 329 16.44 -21.07 -26.55
CA PRO A 329 16.35 -22.52 -26.42
C PRO A 329 15.25 -23.09 -27.31
N ALA A 330 14.13 -22.37 -27.52
CA ALA A 330 13.11 -22.79 -28.46
C ALA A 330 13.66 -22.88 -29.89
N SER A 331 14.30 -21.81 -30.39
CA SER A 331 14.92 -21.81 -31.72
C SER A 331 15.99 -22.88 -31.85
N PHE A 332 16.83 -23.08 -30.83
CA PHE A 332 17.85 -24.12 -30.81
C PHE A 332 17.24 -25.52 -30.94
N CYS A 333 16.22 -25.84 -30.14
CA CYS A 333 15.54 -27.14 -30.20
C CYS A 333 14.90 -27.36 -31.59
N ILE A 334 14.25 -26.33 -32.15
CA ILE A 334 13.60 -26.39 -33.46
C ILE A 334 14.63 -26.59 -34.57
N ILE A 335 15.69 -25.78 -34.60
CA ILE A 335 16.74 -25.85 -35.63
C ILE A 335 17.43 -27.23 -35.59
N ILE A 336 17.82 -27.72 -34.41
CA ILE A 336 18.47 -29.03 -34.29
C ILE A 336 17.52 -30.15 -34.72
N SER A 337 16.23 -30.06 -34.36
CA SER A 337 15.24 -31.05 -34.79
C SER A 337 15.11 -31.10 -36.32
N ILE A 338 15.03 -29.93 -36.97
CA ILE A 338 14.99 -29.81 -38.44
C ILE A 338 16.27 -30.34 -39.09
N LEU A 339 17.45 -30.02 -38.53
CA LEU A 339 18.75 -30.44 -39.07
C LEU A 339 18.96 -31.96 -38.93
N MET A 340 18.65 -32.52 -37.76
CA MET A 340 18.82 -33.95 -37.50
C MET A 340 17.81 -34.82 -38.26
N LYS A 341 16.66 -34.26 -38.66
CA LYS A 341 15.56 -34.97 -39.34
C LYS A 341 15.17 -36.28 -38.66
N ASN A 342 15.28 -36.32 -37.33
CA ASN A 342 14.99 -37.51 -36.53
C ASN A 342 13.69 -37.27 -35.73
N PRO A 343 12.58 -37.96 -36.08
CA PRO A 343 11.30 -37.78 -35.41
C PRO A 343 11.32 -38.08 -33.90
N SER A 344 12.05 -39.11 -33.48
CA SER A 344 12.14 -39.47 -32.06
C SER A 344 12.89 -38.41 -31.25
N PHE A 345 13.92 -37.81 -31.86
CA PHE A 345 14.64 -36.70 -31.25
C PHE A 345 13.76 -35.45 -31.12
N GLU A 346 12.99 -35.10 -32.17
CA GLU A 346 12.09 -33.94 -32.13
C GLU A 346 11.04 -34.08 -31.02
N VAL A 347 10.44 -35.27 -30.86
CA VAL A 347 9.46 -35.50 -29.79
C VAL A 347 10.13 -35.35 -28.42
N ALA A 348 11.29 -35.99 -28.20
CA ALA A 348 12.00 -35.88 -26.93
C ALA A 348 12.41 -34.43 -26.61
N SER A 349 12.93 -33.70 -27.60
CA SER A 349 13.32 -32.30 -27.45
C SER A 349 12.12 -31.39 -27.17
N THR A 350 10.95 -31.71 -27.73
CA THR A 350 9.68 -30.99 -27.46
C THR A 350 9.28 -31.08 -25.98
N TYR A 351 9.34 -32.26 -25.37
CA TYR A 351 9.03 -32.42 -23.94
C TYR A 351 10.07 -31.76 -23.04
N ILE A 352 11.35 -31.81 -23.41
CA ILE A 352 12.41 -31.07 -22.70
C ILE A 352 12.16 -29.56 -22.79
N LEU A 353 11.80 -29.06 -23.96
CA LEU A 353 11.47 -27.65 -24.17
C LEU A 353 10.22 -27.24 -23.38
N CYS A 354 9.20 -28.10 -23.33
CA CYS A 354 8.01 -27.90 -22.50
C CYS A 354 8.37 -27.74 -21.03
N LEU A 355 9.14 -28.68 -20.47
CA LEU A 355 9.57 -28.60 -19.07
C LEU A 355 10.40 -27.33 -18.83
N PHE A 356 11.39 -27.07 -19.68
CA PHE A 356 12.27 -25.91 -19.56
C PHE A 356 11.49 -24.59 -19.60
N THR A 357 10.64 -24.40 -20.60
CA THR A 357 9.86 -23.16 -20.77
C THR A 357 8.86 -22.97 -19.64
N THR A 358 8.23 -24.03 -19.14
CA THR A 358 7.33 -23.99 -17.99
C THR A 358 8.07 -23.58 -16.72
N VAL A 359 9.18 -24.25 -16.40
CA VAL A 359 9.99 -23.92 -15.21
C VAL A 359 10.53 -22.49 -15.31
N ALA A 360 11.03 -22.08 -16.48
CA ALA A 360 11.56 -20.74 -16.67
C ALA A 360 10.46 -19.65 -16.59
N HIS A 361 9.26 -19.92 -17.08
CA HIS A 361 8.12 -19.01 -16.97
C HIS A 361 7.65 -18.89 -15.52
N VAL A 362 7.51 -20.01 -14.80
CA VAL A 362 7.16 -20.01 -13.37
C VAL A 362 8.22 -19.28 -12.55
N HIS A 363 9.50 -19.57 -12.79
CA HIS A 363 10.62 -18.88 -12.12
C HIS A 363 10.60 -17.37 -12.38
N TYR A 364 10.38 -16.95 -13.64
CA TYR A 364 10.22 -15.54 -13.96
C TYR A 364 9.05 -14.90 -13.20
N GLY A 365 7.88 -15.55 -13.20
CA GLY A 365 6.70 -15.09 -12.47
C GLY A 365 6.99 -14.94 -10.97
N THR A 366 7.54 -15.98 -10.34
CA THR A 366 7.86 -15.95 -8.91
C THR A 366 8.85 -14.84 -8.56
N CYS A 367 9.90 -14.63 -9.36
CA CYS A 367 10.87 -13.57 -9.09
C CYS A 367 10.30 -12.16 -9.32
N VAL A 368 9.43 -11.99 -10.31
CA VAL A 368 8.77 -10.70 -10.59
C VAL A 368 7.73 -10.36 -9.52
N ILE A 369 7.01 -11.35 -9.00
CA ILE A 369 6.03 -11.16 -7.92
C ILE A 369 6.73 -10.97 -6.58
N ASP A 370 7.87 -11.63 -6.40
CA ASP A 370 8.75 -11.47 -5.25
C ASP A 370 9.60 -10.19 -5.34
N ILE A 371 8.94 -9.10 -5.73
CA ILE A 371 9.43 -7.72 -5.59
C ILE A 371 9.86 -7.45 -4.14
N LYS A 372 9.38 -8.21 -3.15
CA LYS A 372 9.86 -8.12 -1.76
C LYS A 372 11.30 -8.61 -1.60
N THR A 373 11.76 -9.60 -2.37
CA THR A 373 13.15 -10.07 -2.36
C THR A 373 14.06 -9.21 -3.24
N VAL A 374 13.59 -8.62 -4.35
CA VAL A 374 14.37 -7.59 -5.08
C VAL A 374 14.45 -6.29 -4.25
N LEU A 375 13.43 -6.01 -3.44
CA LEU A 375 13.44 -5.02 -2.38
C LEU A 375 14.04 -5.55 -1.07
N ASN A 376 14.90 -6.58 -1.06
CA ASN A 376 15.75 -6.96 0.10
C ASN A 376 16.79 -5.87 0.48
N ASN A 377 16.49 -4.63 0.16
CA ASN A 377 16.81 -3.50 1.00
C ASN A 377 15.65 -3.08 1.92
N ASN A 378 14.78 -3.97 2.41
CA ASN A 378 13.81 -3.74 3.50
C ASN A 378 13.02 -2.40 3.45
N LYS A 379 12.77 -1.86 2.25
CA LYS A 379 12.26 -0.50 2.07
C LYS A 379 11.27 -0.48 0.92
N ILE A 380 9.99 -0.56 1.26
CA ILE A 380 8.93 -0.05 0.39
C ILE A 380 8.85 1.45 0.70
N GLU A 381 9.41 2.29 -0.19
CA GLU A 381 9.24 3.75 -0.10
C GLU A 381 7.90 4.12 -0.72
N VAL A 382 6.91 4.51 0.09
CA VAL A 382 5.71 5.18 -0.43
C VAL A 382 5.94 6.69 -0.28
N LYS A 383 6.30 7.36 -1.38
CA LYS A 383 6.39 8.83 -1.40
C LYS A 383 5.00 9.46 -1.40
N SER A 384 4.68 10.16 -0.33
CA SER A 384 3.51 11.04 -0.25
C SER A 384 3.78 12.39 -0.90
N LYS A 385 2.74 13.05 -1.42
CA LYS A 385 2.78 14.44 -1.94
C LYS A 385 3.05 15.50 -0.85
N PHE A 386 3.21 15.11 0.41
CA PHE A 386 3.26 16.00 1.57
C PHE A 386 4.62 16.04 2.30
N ASP A 387 5.75 15.82 1.61
CA ASP A 387 7.09 15.67 2.24
C ASP A 387 7.13 14.60 3.37
N ALA A 388 6.22 13.62 3.31
CA ALA A 388 6.14 12.52 4.25
C ALA A 388 6.45 11.20 3.54
N GLU A 389 7.14 10.30 4.24
CA GLU A 389 7.50 8.98 3.74
C GLU A 389 6.82 7.91 4.59
N PHE A 390 6.02 7.05 3.96
CA PHE A 390 5.41 5.90 4.62
C PHE A 390 6.17 4.64 4.24
N ARG A 391 6.65 3.89 5.22
CA ARG A 391 7.32 2.60 5.03
C ARG A 391 6.68 1.56 5.93
N ARG A 392 6.52 0.35 5.41
CA ARG A 392 6.08 -0.82 6.19
C ARG A 392 7.19 -1.85 6.18
N PHE A 393 7.60 -2.29 7.36
CA PHE A 393 8.63 -3.33 7.52
C PHE A 393 8.27 -4.25 8.68
N SER A 394 8.87 -5.44 8.68
CA SER A 394 8.58 -6.45 9.71
C SER A 394 9.83 -6.72 10.51
N VAL A 395 9.67 -6.86 11.83
CA VAL A 395 10.77 -7.12 12.76
C VAL A 395 10.28 -8.17 13.76
N GLU A 396 11.18 -9.01 14.26
CA GLU A 396 10.86 -9.91 15.36
C GLU A 396 10.42 -9.10 16.58
N LYS A 397 9.30 -9.51 17.17
CA LYS A 397 8.70 -8.88 18.34
C LYS A 397 9.47 -9.31 19.58
N ASP A 398 10.51 -8.56 19.91
CA ASP A 398 11.23 -8.71 21.17
C ASP A 398 10.74 -7.68 22.21
N LEU A 399 10.09 -8.16 23.26
CA LEU A 399 9.61 -7.33 24.38
C LEU A 399 10.73 -6.83 25.30
N GLN A 400 11.95 -7.33 25.14
CA GLN A 400 13.16 -6.89 25.84
C GLN A 400 14.05 -5.99 24.99
N ALA A 401 13.61 -5.61 23.79
CA ALA A 401 14.37 -4.73 22.92
C ALA A 401 14.64 -3.37 23.59
N ARG A 402 15.89 -2.92 23.54
CA ARG A 402 16.28 -1.58 24.00
C ARG A 402 15.90 -0.53 22.95
N PHE A 403 15.50 0.63 23.41
CA PHE A 403 15.17 1.77 22.56
C PHE A 403 16.33 2.17 21.64
N GLU A 404 17.57 2.10 22.12
CA GLU A 404 18.74 2.46 21.31
C GLU A 404 18.95 1.52 20.12
N ASP A 405 18.70 0.22 20.33
CA ASP A 405 18.78 -0.80 19.28
C ASP A 405 17.65 -0.60 18.24
N PHE A 406 16.44 -0.30 18.71
CA PHE A 406 15.30 0.06 17.87
C PHE A 406 15.53 1.36 17.09
N ARG A 407 16.08 2.39 17.73
CA ARG A 407 16.44 3.67 17.12
C ARG A 407 17.52 3.49 16.05
N SER A 408 18.55 2.70 16.34
CA SER A 408 19.62 2.36 15.38
C SER A 408 19.07 1.60 14.17
N LEU A 409 18.10 0.72 14.40
CA LEU A 409 17.36 0.05 13.33
C LEU A 409 16.62 1.08 12.46
N LEU A 410 15.87 2.00 13.06
CA LEU A 410 15.18 3.07 12.33
C LEU A 410 16.16 3.98 11.58
N GLU A 411 17.30 4.34 12.17
CA GLU A 411 18.31 5.17 11.51
C GLU A 411 18.87 4.49 10.25
N ARG A 412 19.21 3.21 10.36
CA ARG A 412 19.68 2.38 9.23
C ARG A 412 18.58 2.17 8.18
N LEU A 413 17.34 1.93 8.62
CA LEU A 413 16.18 1.76 7.75
C LEU A 413 15.85 3.06 7.00
N HIS A 414 15.85 4.21 7.66
CA HIS A 414 15.44 5.48 7.05
C HIS A 414 16.60 6.32 6.50
N ARG A 415 17.85 5.80 6.54
CA ARG A 415 19.07 6.50 6.09
C ARG A 415 19.25 7.86 6.78
N LEU A 416 18.90 7.95 8.06
CA LEU A 416 18.93 9.18 8.86
C LEU A 416 20.29 9.45 9.51
N ARG A 417 21.38 9.05 8.85
CA ARG A 417 22.75 9.28 9.37
C ARG A 417 22.98 10.77 9.54
N ASP A 418 23.43 11.19 10.73
CA ASP A 418 23.68 12.59 11.10
C ASP A 418 22.44 13.50 11.08
N ILE A 419 21.23 12.93 11.04
CA ILE A 419 19.97 13.67 11.09
C ILE A 419 19.31 13.38 12.44
N ALA A 420 19.12 14.40 13.28
CA ALA A 420 18.34 14.24 14.50
C ALA A 420 16.86 14.02 14.16
N PHE A 421 16.26 12.94 14.67
CA PHE A 421 14.85 12.60 14.48
C PHE A 421 14.18 12.18 15.78
N LEU A 422 12.85 12.31 15.78
CA LEU A 422 11.91 11.90 16.80
C LEU A 422 11.15 10.68 16.31
N VAL A 423 10.75 9.84 17.26
CA VAL A 423 9.98 8.62 17.01
C VAL A 423 8.74 8.69 17.88
N SER A 424 7.57 8.54 17.29
CA SER A 424 6.28 8.48 18.00
C SER A 424 5.43 7.35 17.46
N TYR A 425 4.44 6.90 18.22
CA TYR A 425 3.43 5.93 17.79
C TYR A 425 2.04 6.43 18.12
N ILE A 426 1.06 5.97 17.35
CA ILE A 426 -0.35 6.23 17.65
C ILE A 426 -0.83 5.08 18.53
N ASP A 427 -1.22 5.38 19.77
CA ASP A 427 -1.80 4.37 20.64
C ASP A 427 -3.18 3.95 20.09
N PRO A 428 -3.41 2.65 19.82
CA PRO A 428 -4.65 2.21 19.19
C PRO A 428 -5.90 2.44 20.04
N SER A 429 -5.76 2.58 21.36
CA SER A 429 -6.88 2.69 22.29
C SER A 429 -7.50 4.08 22.35
N ASP A 430 -6.68 5.13 22.43
CA ASP A 430 -7.11 6.52 22.55
C ASP A 430 -6.80 7.36 21.29
N GLN A 431 -6.08 6.80 20.31
CA GLN A 431 -5.61 7.48 19.09
C GLN A 431 -4.66 8.65 19.37
N ASP A 432 -4.03 8.67 20.55
CA ASP A 432 -3.06 9.71 20.90
C ASP A 432 -1.68 9.42 20.27
N LEU A 433 -1.03 10.48 19.79
CA LEU A 433 0.34 10.41 19.30
C LEU A 433 1.31 10.50 20.50
N LEU A 434 1.96 9.38 20.82
CA LEU A 434 2.83 9.24 21.97
C LEU A 434 4.30 9.05 21.56
N PRO A 435 5.28 9.67 22.25
CA PRO A 435 6.68 9.52 21.89
C PRO A 435 7.24 8.15 22.29
N ILE A 436 8.08 7.57 21.42
CA ILE A 436 8.98 6.46 21.74
C ILE A 436 10.37 7.05 21.94
N ASN A 437 10.78 7.21 23.19
CA ASN A 437 12.06 7.87 23.54
C ASN A 437 12.82 7.17 24.68
N ASN A 438 12.35 6.02 25.14
CA ASN A 438 12.98 5.17 26.15
C ASN A 438 12.44 3.74 26.04
N ASP A 439 13.05 2.82 26.79
CA ASP A 439 12.72 1.39 26.77
C ASP A 439 11.27 1.12 27.22
N ASP A 440 10.78 1.86 28.22
CA ASP A 440 9.41 1.68 28.75
C ASP A 440 8.34 2.08 27.72
N ASN A 441 8.55 3.18 27.01
CA ASN A 441 7.66 3.67 25.96
C ASN A 441 7.69 2.75 24.75
N LEU A 442 8.87 2.23 24.37
CA LEU A 442 8.99 1.21 23.32
C LEU A 442 8.22 -0.05 23.71
N ARG A 443 8.44 -0.58 24.92
CA ARG A 443 7.73 -1.76 25.42
C ARG A 443 6.22 -1.56 25.41
N ARG A 444 5.74 -0.38 25.85
CA ARG A 444 4.32 -0.05 25.84
C ARG A 444 3.76 0.01 24.41
N ALA A 445 4.48 0.61 23.48
CA ALA A 445 4.11 0.64 22.06
C ALA A 445 4.02 -0.77 21.47
N LEU A 446 4.98 -1.65 21.78
CA LEU A 446 5.01 -3.06 21.35
C LEU A 446 3.86 -3.90 21.93
N LEU A 447 3.44 -3.61 23.17
CA LEU A 447 2.32 -4.28 23.83
C LEU A 447 0.97 -3.82 23.27
N ASN A 448 0.83 -2.51 22.99
CA ASN A 448 -0.44 -1.91 22.57
C ASN A 448 -0.71 -2.06 21.07
N ALA A 449 0.31 -2.33 20.25
CA ALA A 449 0.18 -2.50 18.81
C ALA A 449 -0.79 -3.63 18.40
N LYS A 450 -1.83 -3.31 17.60
CA LYS A 450 -2.79 -4.29 17.08
C LYS A 450 -3.28 -3.92 15.66
N PRO A 451 -3.00 -4.70 14.60
CA PRO A 451 -1.95 -5.72 14.46
C PRO A 451 -0.58 -5.12 14.07
N LEU A 452 -0.50 -3.80 13.82
CA LEU A 452 0.71 -3.09 13.38
C LEU A 452 1.10 -2.05 14.44
N LEU A 453 2.40 -1.85 14.65
CA LEU A 453 2.91 -0.71 15.42
C LEU A 453 3.18 0.46 14.46
N ARG A 454 2.23 1.39 14.33
CA ARG A 454 2.41 2.54 13.44
C ARG A 454 3.37 3.55 14.06
N VAL A 455 4.54 3.68 13.48
CA VAL A 455 5.57 4.63 13.93
C VAL A 455 5.63 5.84 13.00
N ILE A 456 5.67 7.04 13.60
CA ILE A 456 5.92 8.30 12.91
C ILE A 456 7.35 8.73 13.22
N ILE A 457 8.13 8.96 12.18
CA ILE A 457 9.50 9.46 12.28
C ILE A 457 9.51 10.88 11.73
N GLN A 458 10.02 11.80 12.53
CA GLN A 458 10.04 13.21 12.16
C GLN A 458 11.39 13.82 12.45
N ARG A 459 11.91 14.64 11.52
CA ARG A 459 13.14 15.38 11.76
C ARG A 459 12.93 16.37 12.90
N LYS A 460 13.89 16.42 13.82
CA LYS A 460 13.91 17.39 14.91
C LYS A 460 14.00 18.80 14.32
N GLY A 461 13.00 19.64 14.58
CA GLY A 461 12.81 20.99 14.05
C GLY A 461 11.68 21.13 13.02
N ASP A 462 11.21 20.03 12.41
CA ASP A 462 10.18 20.04 11.34
C ASP A 462 8.76 19.70 11.86
N SER A 463 8.67 19.47 13.17
CA SER A 463 7.52 19.49 14.06
C SER A 463 6.46 20.59 13.92
N LEU A 464 5.24 20.39 13.40
CA LEU A 464 4.15 21.35 13.70
C LEU A 464 3.87 21.39 15.23
N GLU A 465 4.20 20.30 15.94
CA GLU A 465 4.08 20.12 17.39
C GLU A 465 5.32 20.64 18.14
N GLU A 466 6.51 20.65 17.56
CA GLU A 466 7.65 21.41 18.10
C GLU A 466 7.47 22.93 17.89
N LEU A 467 6.77 23.35 16.82
CA LEU A 467 6.42 24.76 16.60
C LEU A 467 5.30 25.26 17.53
N ASN A 468 4.36 24.38 17.92
CA ASN A 468 3.15 24.75 18.66
C ASN A 468 2.96 24.08 20.04
N GLY A 469 3.86 23.19 20.46
CA GLY A 469 3.79 22.37 21.67
C GLY A 469 3.13 21.00 21.45
N TYR A 470 3.60 19.97 22.17
CA TYR A 470 2.93 18.66 22.25
C TYR A 470 1.57 18.82 22.93
N GLY A 471 0.51 18.70 22.15
CA GLY A 471 -0.87 18.70 22.62
C GLY A 471 -1.72 17.89 21.65
N THR A 472 -2.58 17.05 22.20
CA THR A 472 -3.56 16.19 21.50
C THR A 472 -4.06 16.83 20.21
N ILE A 473 -3.75 16.20 19.06
CA ILE A 473 -4.36 16.57 17.77
C ILE A 473 -5.85 16.19 17.87
N LYS A 474 -6.70 17.16 18.24
CA LYS A 474 -8.13 17.00 17.98
C LYS A 474 -8.38 17.21 16.48
N PRO A 475 -9.18 16.34 15.83
CA PRO A 475 -9.54 16.52 14.43
C PRO A 475 -10.25 17.87 14.27
N ARG A 476 -9.78 18.70 13.33
CA ARG A 476 -10.40 20.00 13.03
C ARG A 476 -11.74 19.73 12.34
N ASN A 477 -12.84 20.01 13.04
CA ASN A 477 -14.15 20.14 12.43
C ASN A 477 -14.16 21.37 11.49
N LEU A 478 -14.46 21.14 10.21
CA LEU A 478 -14.41 22.14 9.14
C LEU A 478 -15.51 23.22 9.19
N ILE A 479 -16.34 23.24 10.24
CA ILE A 479 -17.55 24.10 10.29
C ILE A 479 -17.32 25.41 11.07
N SER A 480 -16.16 25.64 11.69
CA SER A 480 -15.93 26.86 12.47
C SER A 480 -15.27 28.03 11.72
N SER A 481 -15.12 27.98 10.39
CA SER A 481 -14.50 29.07 9.61
C SER A 481 -15.48 30.01 8.90
N ILE A 482 -16.80 29.80 9.00
CA ILE A 482 -17.81 30.62 8.31
C ILE A 482 -18.48 31.68 9.22
N LEU A 483 -18.18 31.73 10.52
CA LEU A 483 -18.59 32.86 11.35
C LEU A 483 -17.41 33.60 11.95
N GLY A 484 -17.20 34.79 11.38
CA GLY A 484 -16.19 35.81 11.65
C GLY A 484 -15.68 35.99 13.07
N GLY A 485 -14.36 36.21 13.13
CA GLY A 485 -13.76 37.37 13.79
C GLY A 485 -13.51 37.30 15.29
N THR A 486 -12.24 37.16 15.71
CA THR A 486 -11.50 38.00 16.70
C THR A 486 -10.11 37.40 17.06
N PRO A 487 -9.16 38.18 17.62
CA PRO A 487 -7.73 38.11 17.29
C PRO A 487 -6.87 37.20 18.19
N GLY A 488 -5.71 36.80 17.64
CA GLY A 488 -4.47 36.45 18.35
C GLY A 488 -4.55 35.36 19.40
N ARG A 489 -4.36 34.09 19.03
CA ARG A 489 -4.05 33.04 20.02
C ARG A 489 -2.64 33.24 20.58
N THR A 490 -2.57 33.46 21.89
CA THR A 490 -1.40 33.33 22.77
C THR A 490 -0.56 32.11 22.40
N LYS A 491 0.78 32.28 22.29
CA LYS A 491 1.74 31.18 22.19
C LYS A 491 1.43 30.16 23.28
N THR A 492 1.03 28.96 22.88
CA THR A 492 0.90 27.81 23.77
C THR A 492 2.26 27.54 24.41
N LEU A 493 2.28 27.33 25.73
CA LEU A 493 3.49 26.95 26.45
C LEU A 493 4.00 25.62 25.86
N ALA A 494 5.16 25.67 25.21
CA ALA A 494 5.81 24.50 24.65
C ALA A 494 6.34 23.64 25.80
N ILE A 495 5.82 22.42 25.91
CA ILE A 495 6.35 21.39 26.80
C ILE A 495 7.42 20.63 25.99
N SER A 496 8.67 20.68 26.45
CA SER A 496 9.81 20.00 25.82
C SER A 496 9.77 18.48 26.03
N ASN A 497 10.67 17.71 25.40
CA ASN A 497 10.68 16.23 25.54
C ASN A 497 11.01 15.78 26.98
N PRO A 498 10.58 14.58 27.43
CA PRO A 498 10.90 13.97 28.73
C PRO A 498 12.37 14.09 29.18
N HIS A 499 13.31 13.99 28.25
CA HIS A 499 14.74 14.11 28.51
C HIS A 499 15.22 15.57 28.64
N ASP A 500 14.41 16.54 28.20
CA ASP A 500 14.61 17.98 28.37
C ASP A 500 13.94 18.50 29.66
N PHE A 501 13.17 17.68 30.39
CA PHE A 501 12.60 18.09 31.68
C PHE A 501 13.70 18.08 32.75
N ARG A 502 14.19 19.27 33.07
CA ARG A 502 14.93 19.49 34.32
C ARG A 502 13.98 19.35 35.50
N GLN A 503 14.42 18.72 36.58
CA GLN A 503 13.74 18.85 37.87
C GLN A 503 13.64 20.34 38.20
N VAL A 504 12.41 20.84 38.31
CA VAL A 504 12.12 22.25 38.53
C VAL A 504 11.82 22.50 40.01
N SER A 505 12.39 23.58 40.52
CA SER A 505 11.98 24.12 41.81
C SER A 505 10.47 24.38 41.80
N SER A 506 9.77 24.04 42.89
CA SER A 506 8.31 24.06 42.94
C SER A 506 7.80 24.38 44.34
N ILE A 507 6.54 24.81 44.43
CA ILE A 507 5.81 24.88 45.70
C ILE A 507 5.32 23.47 46.02
N ILE A 508 5.54 23.01 47.25
CA ILE A 508 5.10 21.72 47.74
C ILE A 508 4.19 21.91 48.97
N ASP A 509 3.47 20.86 49.34
CA ASP A 509 2.70 20.78 50.59
C ASP A 509 1.66 21.92 50.77
N VAL A 510 1.09 22.41 49.67
CA VAL A 510 0.12 23.53 49.66
C VAL A 510 -1.07 23.28 50.58
N ASP A 511 -1.51 22.03 50.72
CA ASP A 511 -2.65 21.64 51.54
C ASP A 511 -2.26 21.30 53.00
N ILE A 512 -0.96 21.28 53.33
CA ILE A 512 -0.45 20.95 54.66
C ILE A 512 0.02 22.21 55.40
N VAL A 513 0.70 23.12 54.69
CA VAL A 513 1.14 24.38 55.30
C VAL A 513 -0.03 25.37 55.38
N PRO A 514 -0.08 26.24 56.40
CA PRO A 514 -1.13 27.26 56.51
C PRO A 514 -1.19 28.14 55.25
N GLU A 515 -2.38 28.62 54.88
CA GLU A 515 -2.58 29.48 53.69
C GLU A 515 -1.70 30.74 53.66
N THR A 516 -1.23 31.18 54.84
CA THR A 516 -0.31 32.31 55.00
C THR A 516 1.15 31.98 54.70
N CYS A 517 1.47 30.71 54.46
CA CYS A 517 2.81 30.18 54.30
C CYS A 517 2.94 29.46 52.95
N ARG A 518 4.19 29.32 52.50
CA ARG A 518 4.52 28.61 51.27
C ARG A 518 5.76 27.77 51.49
N ARG A 519 5.68 26.47 51.21
CA ARG A 519 6.84 25.59 51.21
C ARG A 519 7.38 25.44 49.79
N VAL A 520 8.65 25.80 49.61
CA VAL A 520 9.33 25.87 48.32
C VAL A 520 10.46 24.86 48.31
N ARG A 521 10.48 23.97 47.32
CA ARG A 521 11.62 23.10 47.01
C ARG A 521 12.45 23.77 45.93
N LEU A 522 13.69 24.14 46.24
CA LEU A 522 14.70 24.60 45.29
C LEU A 522 15.64 23.45 44.92
N LEU A 523 15.77 23.18 43.63
CA LEU A 523 16.58 22.06 43.14
C LEU A 523 17.72 22.54 42.24
N LYS A 524 18.95 22.21 42.63
CA LYS A 524 20.18 22.64 41.95
C LYS A 524 20.58 21.59 40.89
N HIS A 525 20.20 21.82 39.64
CA HIS A 525 20.48 20.90 38.53
C HIS A 525 21.81 21.22 37.83
N GLY A 526 22.82 20.34 37.96
CA GLY A 526 24.01 20.31 37.09
C GLY A 526 24.89 21.57 37.06
N SER A 527 24.73 22.51 38.00
CA SER A 527 25.56 23.72 38.09
C SER A 527 26.09 23.86 39.51
N ASP A 528 27.38 24.11 39.69
CA ASP A 528 27.98 24.38 41.01
C ASP A 528 27.60 25.75 41.60
N LYS A 529 26.88 26.59 40.84
CA LYS A 529 26.48 27.94 41.26
C LYS A 529 25.65 27.91 42.56
N PRO A 530 25.81 28.92 43.44
CA PRO A 530 25.01 29.03 44.66
C PRO A 530 23.52 29.24 44.34
N LEU A 531 22.64 28.96 45.32
CA LEU A 531 21.18 29.06 45.18
C LEU A 531 20.67 30.48 44.83
N GLY A 532 21.52 31.50 44.95
CA GLY A 532 21.26 32.83 44.40
C GLY A 532 20.36 33.71 45.26
N PHE A 533 20.33 33.52 46.58
CA PHE A 533 19.68 34.43 47.52
C PHE A 533 20.52 34.58 48.80
N TYR A 534 20.28 35.66 49.54
CA TYR A 534 20.94 35.95 50.80
C TYR A 534 19.88 36.09 51.89
N ILE A 535 20.24 35.71 53.12
CA ILE A 535 19.41 35.87 54.30
C ILE A 535 19.99 36.93 55.23
N ARG A 536 19.15 37.49 56.10
CA ARG A 536 19.53 38.46 57.14
C ARG A 536 18.67 38.26 58.38
N ASP A 537 19.16 38.73 59.52
CA ASP A 537 18.34 38.89 60.70
C ASP A 537 17.27 39.98 60.51
N GLY A 538 16.15 39.80 61.19
CA GLY A 538 15.08 40.77 61.27
C GLY A 538 14.17 40.48 62.47
N THR A 539 13.07 41.21 62.54
CA THR A 539 12.09 41.06 63.62
C THR A 539 10.72 40.80 63.01
N SER A 540 10.10 39.67 63.36
CA SER A 540 8.72 39.34 62.99
C SER A 540 7.79 39.68 64.14
N VAL A 541 6.59 40.15 63.83
CA VAL A 541 5.55 40.42 64.82
C VAL A 541 4.57 39.26 64.80
N ARG A 542 4.41 38.55 65.92
CA ARG A 542 3.43 37.47 66.09
C ARG A 542 2.37 37.87 67.09
N VAL A 543 1.15 37.40 66.85
CA VAL A 543 0.04 37.54 67.80
C VAL A 543 0.11 36.36 68.75
N THR A 544 0.46 36.63 70.00
CA THR A 544 0.42 35.66 71.11
C THR A 544 -0.83 35.91 71.95
N GLN A 545 -1.15 34.98 72.86
CA GLN A 545 -2.29 35.14 73.78
C GLN A 545 -2.17 36.38 74.69
N SER A 546 -0.96 36.94 74.83
CA SER A 546 -0.60 38.15 75.58
C SER A 546 -0.57 39.45 74.77
N GLY A 547 -0.74 39.41 73.44
CA GLY A 547 -0.72 40.59 72.56
C GLY A 547 0.20 40.45 71.34
N LEU A 548 0.69 41.58 70.82
CA LEU A 548 1.65 41.60 69.70
C LEU A 548 3.08 41.53 70.25
N GLU A 549 3.77 40.41 70.00
CA GLU A 549 5.16 40.21 70.41
C GLU A 549 6.10 40.29 69.21
N LYS A 550 7.21 41.02 69.41
CA LYS A 550 8.32 41.12 68.46
C LYS A 550 9.31 40.00 68.72
N ILE A 551 9.42 39.06 67.81
CA ILE A 551 10.36 37.94 67.90
C ILE A 551 11.46 38.06 66.83
N PRO A 552 12.69 37.60 67.11
CA PRO A 552 13.72 37.46 66.08
C PRO A 552 13.27 36.51 64.96
N GLY A 553 13.61 36.84 63.72
CA GLY A 553 13.30 36.02 62.54
C GLY A 553 14.34 36.21 61.44
N ILE A 554 14.40 35.25 60.52
CA ILE A 554 15.33 35.26 59.38
C ILE A 554 14.57 35.64 58.12
N PHE A 555 15.11 36.57 57.35
CA PHE A 555 14.46 37.11 56.16
C PHE A 555 15.36 37.03 54.95
N ILE A 556 14.77 36.85 53.76
CA ILE A 556 15.51 36.96 52.50
C ILE A 556 15.86 38.43 52.26
N SER A 557 17.15 38.75 52.24
CA SER A 557 17.66 40.13 52.12
C SER A 557 17.78 40.61 50.69
N ARG A 558 18.23 39.73 49.78
CA ARG A 558 18.39 40.01 48.36
C ARG A 558 18.40 38.73 47.54
N LEU A 559 18.00 38.85 46.28
CA LEU A 559 18.14 37.81 45.27
C LEU A 559 19.27 38.19 44.31
N VAL A 560 20.01 37.20 43.81
CA VAL A 560 21.07 37.39 42.83
C VAL A 560 20.46 37.44 41.43
N PRO A 561 20.75 38.50 40.63
CA PRO A 561 20.31 38.58 39.24
C PRO A 561 20.72 37.36 38.41
N GLY A 562 19.76 36.68 37.80
CA GLY A 562 19.96 35.44 37.04
C GLY A 562 20.33 34.22 37.89
N GLY A 563 20.27 34.32 39.22
CA GLY A 563 20.48 33.21 40.16
C GLY A 563 19.25 32.29 40.24
N LEU A 564 19.43 31.09 40.78
CA LEU A 564 18.36 30.08 40.83
C LEU A 564 17.09 30.60 41.51
N ALA A 565 17.21 31.15 42.72
CA ALA A 565 16.06 31.69 43.46
C ALA A 565 15.31 32.80 42.70
N GLU A 566 16.00 33.75 42.08
CA GLU A 566 15.36 34.81 41.28
C GLU A 566 14.67 34.23 40.04
N SER A 567 15.37 33.37 39.29
CA SER A 567 14.87 32.80 38.04
C SER A 567 13.60 31.97 38.21
N THR A 568 13.39 31.40 39.40
CA THR A 568 12.17 30.61 39.71
C THR A 568 10.97 31.49 40.06
N GLY A 569 11.19 32.72 40.55
CA GLY A 569 10.13 33.57 41.09
C GLY A 569 9.42 33.01 42.33
N LEU A 570 9.91 31.90 42.89
CA LEU A 570 9.30 31.21 44.02
C LEU A 570 9.72 31.79 45.37
N LEU A 571 10.60 32.78 45.41
CA LEU A 571 11.02 33.48 46.62
C LEU A 571 11.09 34.97 46.33
N ALA A 572 10.79 35.78 47.33
CA ALA A 572 10.88 37.24 47.23
C ALA A 572 11.76 37.81 48.33
N VAL A 573 12.29 39.01 48.05
CA VAL A 573 12.95 39.82 49.08
C VAL A 573 11.94 40.15 50.18
N ASN A 574 12.38 40.03 51.43
CA ASN A 574 11.62 40.16 52.68
C ASN A 574 10.70 38.99 53.03
N ASP A 575 10.73 37.86 52.30
CA ASP A 575 10.08 36.64 52.79
C ASP A 575 10.74 36.19 54.11
N GLU A 576 9.93 35.87 55.12
CA GLU A 576 10.40 35.33 56.42
C GLU A 576 10.57 33.81 56.30
N VAL A 577 11.75 33.30 56.62
CA VAL A 577 12.06 31.86 56.60
C VAL A 577 11.65 31.25 57.93
N LEU A 578 10.73 30.30 57.88
CA LEU A 578 10.18 29.61 59.06
C LEU A 578 10.81 28.24 59.27
N GLU A 579 11.11 27.52 58.19
CA GLU A 579 11.69 26.18 58.25
C GLU A 579 12.68 25.97 57.10
N VAL A 580 13.71 25.16 57.35
CA VAL A 580 14.66 24.67 56.34
C VAL A 580 14.79 23.16 56.47
N ASN A 581 14.50 22.43 55.39
CA ASN A 581 14.51 20.97 55.30
C ASN A 581 13.72 20.28 56.42
N GLY A 582 12.58 20.87 56.81
CA GLY A 582 11.72 20.36 57.88
C GLY A 582 12.15 20.70 59.30
N ILE A 583 13.19 21.54 59.48
CA ILE A 583 13.66 22.02 60.78
C ILE A 583 13.24 23.48 60.96
N GLU A 584 12.55 23.78 62.06
CA GLU A 584 12.15 25.16 62.41
C GLU A 584 13.35 26.08 62.62
N VAL A 585 13.23 27.32 62.13
CA VAL A 585 14.26 28.37 62.19
C VAL A 585 14.17 29.16 63.51
N ALA A 586 13.06 29.08 64.24
CA ALA A 586 12.86 29.81 65.48
C ALA A 586 13.96 29.47 66.52
N GLY A 587 14.58 30.50 67.11
CA GLY A 587 15.61 30.34 68.13
C GLY A 587 17.01 29.96 67.62
N LYS A 588 17.21 29.87 66.29
CA LYS A 588 18.52 29.61 65.67
C LYS A 588 19.21 30.91 65.26
N THR A 589 20.55 30.93 65.30
CA THR A 589 21.34 32.06 64.79
C THR A 589 21.39 32.06 63.26
N LEU A 590 21.66 33.23 62.66
CA LEU A 590 21.81 33.37 61.19
C LEU A 590 22.82 32.36 60.60
N ASP A 591 23.94 32.15 61.30
CA ASP A 591 24.99 31.22 60.88
C ASP A 591 24.50 29.76 60.89
N GLN A 592 23.80 29.35 61.95
CA GLN A 592 23.21 28.01 62.05
C GLN A 592 22.20 27.73 60.93
N VAL A 593 21.40 28.73 60.57
CA VAL A 593 20.41 28.63 59.50
C VAL A 593 21.11 28.58 58.13
N THR A 594 22.21 29.32 57.97
CA THR A 594 23.06 29.24 56.77
C THR A 594 23.65 27.85 56.61
N ASP A 595 24.21 27.27 57.67
CA ASP A 595 24.75 25.91 57.65
C ASP A 595 23.68 24.87 57.30
N MET A 596 22.47 25.02 57.85
CA MET A 596 21.32 24.16 57.51
C MET A 596 20.94 24.24 56.03
N MET A 597 21.03 25.42 55.41
CA MET A 597 20.74 25.59 53.98
C MET A 597 21.86 25.03 53.08
N VAL A 598 23.11 25.12 53.51
CA VAL A 598 24.28 24.63 52.75
C VAL A 598 24.37 23.10 52.80
N ALA A 599 24.09 22.50 53.95
CA ALA A 599 24.23 21.05 54.19
C ALA A 599 23.45 20.17 53.20
N ASN A 600 22.33 20.66 52.66
CA ASN A 600 21.57 19.99 51.59
C ASN A 600 21.15 20.98 50.50
N SER A 601 22.13 21.69 49.95
CA SER A 601 21.90 22.72 48.92
C SER A 601 21.52 22.19 47.53
N SER A 602 21.64 20.87 47.29
CA SER A 602 21.21 20.25 46.04
C SER A 602 19.69 20.11 45.93
N ASN A 603 19.02 19.92 47.07
CA ASN A 603 17.57 19.79 47.19
C ASN A 603 17.09 20.50 48.47
N LEU A 604 17.07 21.84 48.41
CA LEU A 604 16.72 22.67 49.55
C LEU A 604 15.20 22.86 49.62
N ILE A 605 14.57 22.47 50.73
CA ILE A 605 13.17 22.76 51.01
C ILE A 605 13.10 23.88 52.05
N ILE A 606 12.43 24.99 51.76
CA ILE A 606 12.21 26.06 52.73
C ILE A 606 10.74 26.41 52.86
N THR A 607 10.26 26.57 54.09
CA THR A 607 8.93 27.11 54.37
C THR A 607 9.09 28.59 54.68
N VAL A 608 8.41 29.44 53.90
CA VAL A 608 8.47 30.89 54.05
C VAL A 608 7.09 31.50 54.29
N LYS A 609 7.05 32.62 55.00
CA LYS A 609 5.89 33.52 55.06
C LYS A 609 6.14 34.68 54.06
N PRO A 610 5.34 34.78 52.98
CA PRO A 610 5.57 35.77 51.93
C PRO A 610 5.44 37.22 52.42
N ALA A 611 6.30 38.11 51.91
CA ALA A 611 6.26 39.54 52.23
C ALA A 611 5.03 40.26 51.64
N ASN A 612 4.55 39.81 50.48
CA ASN A 612 3.41 40.38 49.76
C ASN A 612 2.30 39.32 49.60
N GLN A 613 1.21 39.45 50.36
CA GLN A 613 0.06 38.52 50.30
C GLN A 613 -0.80 38.64 49.02
N ARG A 614 -0.45 39.51 48.06
CA ARG A 614 -1.19 39.65 46.79
C ARG A 614 -0.96 38.51 45.78
N THR A 615 0.01 37.63 46.02
CA THR A 615 0.39 36.55 45.11
C THR A 615 -0.30 35.20 45.38
N VAL A 616 -1.27 35.15 46.31
CA VAL A 616 -1.95 33.91 46.76
C VAL A 616 -3.39 33.78 46.22
N ALA A 617 -3.67 34.29 45.01
CA ALA A 617 -4.95 34.01 44.35
C ALA A 617 -4.80 32.81 43.41
N PRO A 618 -5.66 31.77 43.50
CA PRO A 618 -5.63 30.67 42.55
C PRO A 618 -6.08 31.17 41.17
N VAL A 619 -5.39 30.74 40.12
CA VAL A 619 -5.74 31.07 38.73
C VAL A 619 -7.07 30.40 38.37
N ARG A 620 -8.19 31.14 38.42
CA ARG A 620 -9.47 30.72 37.85
C ARG A 620 -9.46 30.95 36.33
N ARG A 621 -9.76 29.87 35.58
CA ARG A 621 -10.04 29.88 34.14
C ARG A 621 -11.28 30.75 33.82
N GLY A 622 -11.18 31.59 32.78
CA GLY A 622 -12.34 32.12 32.04
C GLY A 622 -12.47 33.65 31.98
N SER A 623 -12.24 34.20 30.78
CA SER A 623 -12.59 35.51 30.17
C SER A 623 -12.70 36.76 31.06
N PHE A 624 -11.98 37.84 30.68
CA PHE A 624 -12.54 38.99 29.94
C PHE A 624 -11.47 40.04 29.62
N SER A 625 -11.65 40.64 28.45
CA SER A 625 -11.06 41.85 27.82
C SER A 625 -10.21 42.82 28.65
N ARG A 626 -9.19 43.41 28.01
CA ARG A 626 -8.92 44.85 28.14
C ARG A 626 -8.22 45.47 26.93
N ASN A 627 -8.78 46.63 26.54
CA ASN A 627 -8.36 47.58 25.53
C ASN A 627 -6.89 48.00 25.62
N SER A 628 -6.31 48.31 24.45
CA SER A 628 -5.44 49.48 24.30
C SER A 628 -5.76 50.19 22.99
N GLN A 629 -6.22 51.44 23.12
CA GLN A 629 -6.34 52.41 22.03
C GLN A 629 -4.95 52.71 21.45
N LEU A 630 -4.86 52.91 20.13
CA LEU A 630 -4.27 54.12 19.50
C LEU A 630 -4.40 54.05 17.95
N SER A 631 -5.01 55.13 17.43
CA SER A 631 -5.15 55.69 16.06
C SER A 631 -4.07 55.30 15.01
N SER A 632 -4.27 55.24 13.69
CA SER A 632 -4.83 56.26 12.76
C SER A 632 -4.90 55.75 11.29
N GLY A 633 -5.85 56.24 10.48
CA GLY A 633 -5.63 56.53 9.04
C GLY A 633 -6.16 55.56 7.95
N SER A 634 -7.30 55.93 7.33
CA SER A 634 -7.64 55.98 5.87
C SER A 634 -7.11 54.89 4.89
N GLN A 635 -7.83 54.33 3.91
CA GLN A 635 -8.82 54.89 2.96
C GLN A 635 -9.39 53.74 2.07
N GLN A 636 -10.66 53.88 1.63
CA GLN A 636 -11.32 53.51 0.34
C GLN A 636 -10.79 52.32 -0.52
N SER A 637 -11.63 51.42 -1.05
CA SER A 637 -12.49 51.68 -2.23
C SER A 637 -13.27 50.42 -2.69
N HIS A 638 -14.17 50.66 -3.65
CA HIS A 638 -15.39 49.94 -4.06
C HIS A 638 -15.23 48.93 -5.23
N THR A 639 -16.34 48.18 -5.49
CA THR A 639 -16.90 47.74 -6.81
C THR A 639 -16.15 46.60 -7.57
N THR A 640 -16.73 45.67 -8.34
CA THR A 640 -18.07 45.31 -8.89
C THR A 640 -17.93 43.96 -9.62
N GLY A 641 -19.02 43.19 -9.79
CA GLY A 641 -19.03 41.92 -10.55
C GLY A 641 -19.50 42.03 -12.01
N CYS A 642 -19.42 40.90 -12.75
CA CYS A 642 -20.25 40.44 -13.90
C CYS A 642 -19.67 39.10 -14.45
N SER A 643 -20.41 37.97 -14.42
CA SER A 643 -21.11 37.24 -15.54
C SER A 643 -20.17 36.72 -16.65
N ASP A 644 -20.11 35.45 -17.11
CA ASP A 644 -21.06 34.35 -17.44
C ASP A 644 -20.21 33.09 -17.82
N PRO A 645 -20.70 31.98 -18.44
CA PRO A 645 -21.58 30.90 -17.93
C PRO A 645 -21.01 29.46 -18.14
N GLU A 646 -21.68 28.48 -17.53
CA GLU A 646 -21.80 27.04 -17.87
C GLU A 646 -20.62 26.25 -18.48
N ASP A 647 -20.04 25.34 -17.68
CA ASP A 647 -19.49 24.06 -18.16
C ASP A 647 -20.02 22.91 -17.29
N LYS A 648 -20.74 22.00 -17.94
CA LYS A 648 -21.40 20.83 -17.35
C LYS A 648 -20.76 19.58 -17.95
N TYR A 649 -19.78 18.99 -17.27
CA TYR A 649 -19.37 17.58 -17.46
C TYR A 649 -18.84 17.04 -16.13
N ASP A 650 -19.53 16.03 -15.61
CA ASP A 650 -19.24 15.33 -14.37
C ASP A 650 -17.84 14.68 -14.41
N GLN A 651 -16.94 15.15 -13.53
CA GLN A 651 -15.83 14.36 -13.03
C GLN A 651 -16.28 13.78 -11.69
N ASP A 652 -16.33 12.45 -11.59
CA ASP A 652 -16.54 11.76 -10.31
C ASP A 652 -15.33 12.01 -9.41
N GLU A 653 -15.41 13.08 -8.64
CA GLU A 653 -14.49 13.42 -7.57
C GLU A 653 -14.81 12.54 -6.35
N ILE A 654 -13.82 11.78 -5.89
CA ILE A 654 -13.92 10.92 -4.71
C ILE A 654 -14.04 11.82 -3.47
N VAL A 655 -15.22 11.86 -2.87
CA VAL A 655 -15.46 12.47 -1.55
C VAL A 655 -15.82 11.36 -0.57
N ASP A 656 -14.95 11.14 0.42
CA ASP A 656 -15.19 10.24 1.54
C ASP A 656 -16.07 10.94 2.59
N LEU A 657 -17.32 10.46 2.72
CA LEU A 657 -18.26 10.91 3.75
C LEU A 657 -18.42 9.81 4.80
N THR A 658 -17.65 9.99 5.87
CA THR A 658 -18.02 9.75 7.28
C THR A 658 -18.42 8.33 7.72
N GLY A 659 -17.63 7.81 8.65
CA GLY A 659 -18.12 7.78 10.04
C GLY A 659 -18.56 6.43 10.61
N ALA A 660 -17.65 5.85 11.39
CA ALA A 660 -17.86 5.20 12.69
C ALA A 660 -18.65 3.87 12.81
N THR A 661 -17.87 2.88 13.28
CA THR A 661 -18.16 1.83 14.28
C THR A 661 -19.18 0.73 13.97
N THR A 662 -18.70 -0.51 13.95
CA THR A 662 -18.77 -1.41 15.13
C THR A 662 -17.84 -2.62 14.95
N LEU A 663 -17.39 -3.13 16.10
CA LEU A 663 -16.43 -4.21 16.33
C LEU A 663 -16.94 -5.55 15.81
N ASP A 664 -16.02 -6.44 15.42
CA ASP A 664 -16.09 -7.83 15.86
C ASP A 664 -14.69 -8.46 15.93
N GLU A 665 -14.53 -9.23 16.99
CA GLU A 665 -13.30 -9.82 17.53
C GLU A 665 -12.77 -10.94 16.63
N THR A 666 -11.45 -10.97 16.38
CA THR A 666 -10.77 -12.23 16.03
C THR A 666 -9.36 -12.30 16.62
N HIS A 667 -9.10 -13.48 17.17
CA HIS A 667 -7.97 -13.91 17.98
C HIS A 667 -6.57 -13.58 17.44
N SER A 668 -5.68 -13.24 18.38
CA SER A 668 -4.25 -13.09 18.20
C SER A 668 -3.59 -14.44 17.86
N SER A 669 -2.99 -14.56 16.67
CA SER A 669 -1.96 -15.56 16.41
C SER A 669 -0.61 -15.03 16.91
N GLU A 670 0.06 -15.82 17.75
CA GLU A 670 1.36 -15.55 18.36
C GLU A 670 2.52 -15.82 17.39
N ASP A 671 2.54 -15.22 16.20
CA ASP A 671 3.62 -15.50 15.24
C ASP A 671 4.93 -14.73 15.52
N GLY A 672 5.05 -14.06 16.67
CA GLY A 672 6.29 -13.40 17.10
C GLY A 672 6.82 -12.30 16.16
N ILE A 673 6.12 -11.97 15.07
CA ILE A 673 6.52 -10.97 14.07
C ILE A 673 5.67 -9.71 14.26
N LEU A 674 6.34 -8.58 14.51
CA LEU A 674 5.72 -7.26 14.55
C LEU A 674 5.85 -6.59 13.18
N HIS A 675 4.74 -6.12 12.65
CA HIS A 675 4.75 -5.25 11.49
C HIS A 675 4.69 -3.78 11.94
N LEU A 676 5.66 -2.97 11.51
CA LEU A 676 5.80 -1.53 11.79
C LEU A 676 5.28 -0.71 10.62
#